data_AF-A0A545UQ67-F1
#
_entry.id   AF-A0A545UQ67-F1
#
_cell.length_a   1.000
_cell.length_b   1.000
_cell.length_c   1.000
_cell.angle_alpha   90.00
_cell.angle_beta   90.00
_cell.angle_gamma   90.00
#
_symmetry.space_group_name_H-M   'P 1'
#
loop_
_entity.id
_entity.type
_entity.pdbx_description
1 polymer ?
#
loop_
_entity_poly.entity_id
_entity_poly.type
_entity_poly.pdbx_seq_one_letter_code
_entity_poly.pdbx_strand_id
1 'polypeptide(L)'
;MWARGFQLLDQLTPEQLEAGSSLWTHTNNPGGTRDVTQYVSTSTSLTGAITFAVRPSPEHAQEVGYLYRIRTNWAMVDVNLSLENISPYPAQQEQAAVQGIPWTQVLGWYEVRAADLNRILGAEDPISQLGRFTRNPDFRPDPTDPSGAQPQLAGLRSAVEGRHGAWEQYVGQSAATNLRQFIREHGPQTEAADQTTLSSIDWSAVEIPASLRTALGQGAASAAQCAMALAAVVVSWKRDELKRSTSWDEVSRRDTSSNLGHDACGTLAAAVKDKAENKEPTVEICDKLKSAGECITIKTPAQSCVPVPLAWNDKASTILISASAGICQFFSDYGCAGASFQSSFPGNDRLDEFDGGRFDKVLSSIRCDNASPETQIEKPPAIEIVEPDACAAKPRPLAEILWVMINNIDGESPGDLFGSIHAADDLGRQVIYSVEKDDSQSVEPRDMITLRTSRPLAADGNFNIDLDLWDRDRDASPHDQVSRGQISWNPHNAANEYDTPIQTEVNGEYGKATVNYVVMSSATKAVIQITMIDGDGEKPADVFGRVRVSSRFVQRDLFNREGGDSIEIYPFSTIPLSRATMAIPMLDTLKVHVDLWDHDADWSPNDQIAYGVAEFHPQLSGLEKRIVQAEYGKVEVSVTWGVDPPQGC
;
A
#
# COMPACT_ATOMS: atom_id res chain seq x y z
N MET A 1 -9.07 6.96 -13.70
CA MET A 1 -7.65 7.36 -13.53
C MET A 1 -6.88 7.03 -14.77
N TRP A 2 -6.39 8.07 -15.45
CA TRP A 2 -5.81 8.08 -16.80
C TRP A 2 -4.64 9.07 -16.84
N ALA A 3 -3.48 8.70 -17.42
CA ALA A 3 -2.19 9.33 -17.09
C ALA A 3 -1.50 10.15 -18.22
N ARG A 4 -0.65 11.13 -17.85
CA ARG A 4 0.29 11.83 -18.76
C ARG A 4 1.74 11.80 -18.26
N GLY A 5 2.62 11.22 -19.09
CA GLY A 5 4.07 11.45 -19.29
C GLY A 5 5.03 11.62 -18.09
N PHE A 6 5.94 10.66 -17.93
CA PHE A 6 7.19 10.75 -17.15
C PHE A 6 8.38 10.73 -18.13
N GLN A 7 9.33 11.66 -18.04
CA GLN A 7 10.57 11.62 -18.81
C GLN A 7 11.74 11.87 -17.86
N LEU A 8 12.60 10.86 -17.67
CA LEU A 8 13.74 10.91 -16.76
C LEU A 8 14.90 11.67 -17.40
N LEU A 9 15.30 12.79 -16.81
CA LEU A 9 16.62 13.39 -17.05
C LEU A 9 17.67 12.65 -16.20
N ASP A 10 18.85 12.38 -16.78
CA ASP A 10 19.88 11.49 -16.24
C ASP A 10 20.46 11.92 -14.88
N GLN A 11 20.35 13.21 -14.50
CA GLN A 11 20.67 13.74 -13.16
C GLN A 11 19.83 15.00 -12.89
N LEU A 12 19.10 15.02 -11.77
CA LEU A 12 18.46 16.25 -11.27
C LEU A 12 19.43 16.99 -10.37
N THR A 13 19.65 18.29 -10.61
CA THR A 13 20.32 19.15 -9.63
C THR A 13 19.47 19.24 -8.35
N PRO A 14 20.04 19.61 -7.19
CA PRO A 14 19.26 19.82 -5.97
C PRO A 14 18.07 20.76 -6.17
N GLU A 15 18.23 21.80 -7.00
CA GLU A 15 17.15 22.74 -7.34
C GLU A 15 16.07 22.09 -8.20
N GLN A 16 16.45 21.26 -9.17
CA GLN A 16 15.51 20.51 -10.00
C GLN A 16 14.76 19.44 -9.21
N LEU A 17 15.43 18.77 -8.27
CA LEU A 17 14.80 17.80 -7.37
C LEU A 17 13.79 18.49 -6.45
N GLU A 18 14.18 19.64 -5.87
CA GLU A 18 13.30 20.44 -5.02
C GLU A 18 12.07 20.93 -5.80
N ALA A 19 12.27 21.47 -7.02
CA ALA A 19 11.17 21.88 -7.89
C ALA A 19 10.32 20.69 -8.37
N GLY A 20 10.94 19.56 -8.69
CA GLY A 20 10.28 18.37 -9.20
C GLY A 20 9.43 17.65 -8.14
N SER A 21 9.76 17.84 -6.86
CA SER A 21 9.04 17.24 -5.73
C SER A 21 7.84 18.07 -5.25
N SER A 22 7.69 19.31 -5.73
CA SER A 22 6.58 20.21 -5.37
C SER A 22 5.32 19.92 -6.19
N LEU A 23 4.22 19.58 -5.50
CA LEU A 23 2.92 19.36 -6.13
C LEU A 23 2.36 20.64 -6.78
N TRP A 24 2.61 21.80 -6.18
CA TRP A 24 2.28 23.10 -6.79
C TRP A 24 3.02 23.30 -8.11
N THR A 25 4.31 23.00 -8.13
CA THR A 25 5.15 23.19 -9.31
C THR A 25 4.80 22.18 -10.42
N HIS A 26 4.39 20.96 -10.04
CA HIS A 26 3.86 19.97 -10.97
C HIS A 26 2.63 20.49 -11.73
N THR A 27 1.64 21.01 -11.00
CA THR A 27 0.35 21.40 -11.56
C THR A 27 0.40 22.73 -12.31
N ASN A 28 1.17 23.70 -11.80
CA ASN A 28 1.23 25.06 -12.35
C ASN A 28 2.35 25.23 -13.42
N ASN A 29 3.31 24.29 -13.48
CA ASN A 29 4.42 24.24 -14.45
C ASN A 29 5.09 25.60 -14.78
N PRO A 30 5.52 26.41 -13.78
CA PRO A 30 5.99 27.79 -13.99
C PRO A 30 7.34 27.93 -14.73
N GLY A 31 7.92 26.85 -15.26
CA GLY A 31 9.22 26.89 -15.94
C GLY A 31 9.59 25.67 -16.78
N GLY A 32 8.60 24.87 -17.23
CA GLY A 32 8.90 23.64 -17.98
C GLY A 32 9.41 22.50 -17.10
N THR A 33 8.92 22.40 -15.87
CA THR A 33 9.30 21.38 -14.86
C THR A 33 8.73 19.99 -15.15
N ARG A 34 8.03 19.81 -16.28
CA ARG A 34 7.52 18.51 -16.76
C ARG A 34 8.60 17.44 -16.90
N ASP A 35 9.84 17.85 -17.17
CA ASP A 35 10.96 16.91 -17.38
C ASP A 35 11.64 16.50 -16.08
N VAL A 36 11.27 17.12 -14.95
CA VAL A 36 11.90 16.89 -13.63
C VAL A 36 10.89 16.49 -12.55
N THR A 37 9.60 16.61 -12.83
CA THR A 37 8.54 16.33 -11.87
C THR A 37 8.53 14.86 -11.44
N GLN A 38 8.31 14.65 -10.13
CA GLN A 38 8.23 13.34 -9.52
C GLN A 38 6.79 12.79 -9.50
N TYR A 39 5.86 13.44 -10.21
CA TYR A 39 4.46 13.05 -10.26
C TYR A 39 4.02 12.74 -11.68
N VAL A 40 3.06 11.83 -11.82
CA VAL A 40 2.34 11.58 -13.06
C VAL A 40 0.90 12.00 -12.86
N SER A 41 0.43 12.98 -13.65
CA SER A 41 -0.95 13.45 -13.58
C SER A 41 -1.90 12.34 -13.98
N THR A 42 -2.88 12.05 -13.12
CA THR A 42 -4.06 11.26 -13.48
C THR A 42 -5.36 11.97 -13.12
N SER A 43 -6.53 11.45 -13.49
CA SER A 43 -7.80 12.11 -13.21
C SER A 43 -8.92 11.13 -12.84
N THR A 44 -9.82 11.53 -11.95
CA THR A 44 -11.12 10.86 -11.73
C THR A 44 -12.20 11.34 -12.72
N SER A 45 -11.97 12.47 -13.38
CA SER A 45 -12.83 13.05 -14.42
C SER A 45 -12.47 12.50 -15.80
N LEU A 46 -13.45 11.91 -16.50
CA LEU A 46 -13.25 11.43 -17.87
C LEU A 46 -12.86 12.57 -18.83
N THR A 47 -13.45 13.75 -18.65
CA THR A 47 -13.10 14.93 -19.44
C THR A 47 -11.65 15.35 -19.21
N GLY A 48 -11.22 15.45 -17.94
CA GLY A 48 -9.83 15.79 -17.58
C GLY A 48 -8.84 14.80 -18.18
N ALA A 49 -9.12 13.51 -18.05
CA ALA A 49 -8.33 12.43 -18.61
C ALA A 49 -8.18 12.46 -20.13
N ILE A 50 -9.26 12.72 -20.86
CA ILE A 50 -9.21 12.80 -22.32
C ILE A 50 -8.35 14.00 -22.74
N THR A 51 -8.45 15.14 -22.05
CA THR A 51 -7.57 16.30 -22.33
C THR A 51 -6.09 16.04 -22.03
N PHE A 52 -5.77 15.05 -21.20
CA PHE A 52 -4.40 14.60 -20.97
C PHE A 52 -3.90 13.66 -22.08
N ALA A 53 -4.80 12.80 -22.59
CA ALA A 53 -4.48 11.77 -23.56
C ALA A 53 -4.30 12.31 -24.99
N VAL A 54 -5.08 13.32 -25.39
CA VAL A 54 -5.04 13.89 -26.75
C VAL A 54 -4.99 15.40 -26.74
N ARG A 55 -4.33 15.99 -27.74
CA ARG A 55 -4.28 17.44 -27.93
C ARG A 55 -5.49 17.88 -28.75
N PRO A 56 -6.40 18.71 -28.22
CA PRO A 56 -7.55 19.18 -28.96
C PRO A 56 -7.13 20.31 -29.93
N SER A 57 -6.52 19.92 -31.06
CA SER A 57 -6.29 20.83 -32.20
C SER A 57 -6.63 20.13 -33.53
N PRO A 58 -7.09 20.86 -34.55
CA PRO A 58 -7.37 20.29 -35.87
C PRO A 58 -6.16 19.58 -36.51
N GLU A 59 -4.95 20.06 -36.21
CA GLU A 59 -3.69 19.51 -36.73
C GLU A 59 -3.35 18.13 -36.13
N HIS A 60 -3.80 17.87 -34.89
CA HIS A 60 -3.58 16.61 -34.18
C HIS A 60 -4.84 15.72 -34.14
N ALA A 61 -5.87 16.03 -34.95
CA ALA A 61 -7.18 15.37 -34.91
C ALA A 61 -7.10 13.84 -35.07
N GLN A 62 -6.11 13.35 -35.81
CA GLN A 62 -5.90 11.93 -36.11
C GLN A 62 -4.88 11.24 -35.20
N GLU A 63 -4.20 11.98 -34.31
CA GLU A 63 -3.24 11.38 -33.37
C GLU A 63 -3.97 10.47 -32.38
N VAL A 64 -3.38 9.30 -32.14
CA VAL A 64 -3.89 8.34 -31.16
C VAL A 64 -3.30 8.67 -29.80
N GLY A 65 -4.18 9.02 -28.87
CA GLY A 65 -3.89 9.01 -27.44
C GLY A 65 -4.31 7.69 -26.82
N TYR A 66 -3.72 7.39 -25.66
CA TYR A 66 -4.07 6.22 -24.87
C TYR A 66 -4.69 6.65 -23.56
N LEU A 67 -5.85 6.08 -23.29
CA LEU A 67 -6.65 6.34 -22.11
C LEU A 67 -6.55 5.12 -21.19
N TYR A 68 -5.54 5.12 -20.31
CA TYR A 68 -5.25 4.03 -19.36
C TYR A 68 -6.22 4.00 -18.19
N ARG A 69 -6.75 2.84 -17.82
CA ARG A 69 -7.52 2.67 -16.57
C ARG A 69 -6.58 2.13 -15.49
N ILE A 70 -6.36 2.90 -14.43
CA ILE A 70 -5.39 2.59 -13.38
C ILE A 70 -6.12 2.35 -12.05
N ARG A 71 -5.68 1.36 -11.25
CA ARG A 71 -6.17 1.14 -9.87
C ARG A 71 -5.45 2.08 -8.92
N THR A 72 -6.17 2.73 -7.99
CA THR A 72 -5.55 3.57 -6.95
C THR A 72 -4.69 2.74 -6.00
N ASN A 73 -3.61 3.34 -5.52
CA ASN A 73 -2.77 2.87 -4.41
C ASN A 73 -2.24 4.07 -3.65
N TRP A 74 -1.46 3.83 -2.58
CA TRP A 74 -0.89 4.86 -1.70
C TRP A 74 -0.22 6.02 -2.45
N ALA A 75 0.36 5.78 -3.63
CA ALA A 75 1.07 6.81 -4.38
C ALA A 75 0.14 7.91 -4.96
N MET A 76 -1.17 7.69 -4.97
CA MET A 76 -2.16 8.64 -5.55
C MET A 76 -2.52 9.73 -4.54
N VAL A 77 -2.17 10.98 -4.88
CA VAL A 77 -2.42 12.18 -4.09
C VAL A 77 -3.51 13.02 -4.74
N ASP A 78 -4.53 13.41 -3.97
CA ASP A 78 -5.60 14.28 -4.44
C ASP A 78 -5.10 15.72 -4.51
N VAL A 79 -4.98 16.26 -5.72
CA VAL A 79 -4.44 17.62 -5.93
C VAL A 79 -5.36 18.68 -5.35
N ASN A 80 -6.67 18.53 -5.51
CA ASN A 80 -7.63 19.54 -5.08
C ASN A 80 -7.73 19.60 -3.57
N LEU A 81 -7.69 18.46 -2.88
CA LEU A 81 -7.71 18.46 -1.42
C LEU A 81 -6.35 18.86 -0.82
N SER A 82 -5.24 18.58 -1.50
CA SER A 82 -3.89 18.95 -1.01
C SER A 82 -3.60 20.45 -1.19
N LEU A 83 -4.05 21.03 -2.31
CA LEU A 83 -3.84 22.43 -2.66
C LEU A 83 -5.05 23.31 -2.33
N GLU A 84 -6.19 22.73 -2.01
CA GLU A 84 -7.43 23.44 -1.64
C GLU A 84 -7.71 24.63 -2.58
N ASN A 85 -7.89 25.82 -2.01
CA ASN A 85 -8.19 27.05 -2.71
C ASN A 85 -7.06 27.58 -3.60
N ILE A 86 -5.86 27.00 -3.59
CA ILE A 86 -4.79 27.36 -4.54
C ILE A 86 -4.79 26.45 -5.77
N SER A 87 -5.45 25.28 -5.77
CA SER A 87 -5.45 24.33 -6.90
C SER A 87 -5.65 25.04 -8.27
N PRO A 88 -4.71 24.93 -9.22
CA PRO A 88 -4.78 25.69 -10.48
C PRO A 88 -5.90 25.25 -11.43
N TYR A 89 -6.23 23.95 -11.42
CA TYR A 89 -7.15 23.34 -12.38
C TYR A 89 -8.15 22.39 -11.70
N PRO A 90 -9.01 22.87 -10.79
CA PRO A 90 -9.85 22.01 -9.97
C PRO A 90 -10.82 21.14 -10.76
N ALA A 91 -11.28 21.60 -11.93
CA ALA A 91 -12.14 20.85 -12.84
C ALA A 91 -11.49 19.58 -13.42
N GLN A 92 -10.15 19.47 -13.39
CA GLN A 92 -9.45 18.27 -13.83
C GLN A 92 -9.57 17.12 -12.84
N GLN A 93 -9.94 17.39 -11.58
CA GLN A 93 -10.01 16.38 -10.51
C GLN A 93 -8.77 15.48 -10.51
N GLU A 94 -7.61 16.13 -10.49
CA GLU A 94 -6.33 15.47 -10.68
C GLU A 94 -5.95 14.62 -9.46
N GLN A 95 -5.53 13.38 -9.73
CA GLN A 95 -4.87 12.49 -8.76
C GLN A 95 -3.43 12.31 -9.23
N ALA A 96 -2.50 12.99 -8.56
CA ALA A 96 -1.09 12.98 -8.91
C ALA A 96 -0.42 11.73 -8.34
N ALA A 97 0.11 10.86 -9.20
CA ALA A 97 0.78 9.63 -8.79
C ALA A 97 2.26 9.90 -8.49
N VAL A 98 2.66 9.73 -7.23
CA VAL A 98 4.05 9.88 -6.77
C VAL A 98 4.95 8.80 -7.36
N GLN A 99 6.11 9.20 -7.89
CA GLN A 99 7.12 8.34 -8.51
C GLN A 99 6.63 7.51 -9.72
N GLY A 100 5.52 7.93 -10.33
CA GLY A 100 4.94 7.28 -11.50
C GLY A 100 3.93 6.19 -11.17
N ILE A 101 3.62 5.37 -12.17
CA ILE A 101 2.56 4.36 -12.09
C ILE A 101 3.14 3.03 -12.53
N PRO A 102 3.25 2.03 -11.63
CA PRO A 102 3.69 0.70 -12.00
C PRO A 102 2.80 0.11 -13.10
N TRP A 103 3.40 -0.64 -14.05
CA TRP A 103 2.64 -1.28 -15.12
C TRP A 103 1.58 -2.24 -14.58
N THR A 104 1.88 -2.94 -13.49
CA THR A 104 0.96 -3.86 -12.80
C THR A 104 -0.24 -3.16 -12.20
N GLN A 105 -0.18 -1.83 -12.00
CA GLN A 105 -1.28 -0.99 -11.53
C GLN A 105 -2.25 -0.58 -12.65
N VAL A 106 -1.85 -0.76 -13.91
CA VAL A 106 -2.65 -0.45 -15.11
C VAL A 106 -3.54 -1.64 -15.45
N LEU A 107 -4.85 -1.47 -15.34
CA LEU A 107 -5.85 -2.50 -15.69
C LEU A 107 -5.93 -2.74 -17.21
N GLY A 108 -5.69 -1.70 -18.00
CA GLY A 108 -5.77 -1.72 -19.46
C GLY A 108 -5.92 -0.32 -20.03
N TRP A 109 -6.20 -0.21 -21.32
CA TRP A 109 -6.32 1.08 -22.01
C TRP A 109 -7.34 1.06 -23.15
N TYR A 110 -7.83 2.26 -23.48
CA TYR A 110 -8.55 2.55 -24.70
C TYR A 110 -7.66 3.38 -25.63
N GLU A 111 -7.82 3.18 -26.94
CA GLU A 111 -7.31 4.12 -27.95
C GLU A 111 -8.35 5.22 -28.16
N VAL A 112 -7.91 6.47 -28.14
CA VAL A 112 -8.76 7.65 -28.32
C VAL A 112 -8.12 8.61 -29.33
N ARG A 113 -8.94 9.31 -30.12
CA ARG A 113 -8.48 10.34 -31.05
C ARG A 113 -9.15 11.66 -30.73
N ALA A 114 -8.47 12.76 -31.02
CA ALA A 114 -9.04 14.09 -30.82
C ALA A 114 -10.32 14.32 -31.67
N ALA A 115 -10.44 13.68 -32.85
CA ALA A 115 -11.65 13.74 -33.67
C ALA A 115 -12.89 13.10 -33.01
N ASP A 116 -12.70 12.16 -32.08
CA ASP A 116 -13.80 11.45 -31.41
C ASP A 116 -14.34 12.18 -30.18
N LEU A 117 -13.67 13.25 -29.71
CA LEU A 117 -13.98 13.91 -28.43
C LEU A 117 -15.44 14.36 -28.32
N ASN A 118 -15.94 15.08 -29.34
CA ASN A 118 -17.29 15.64 -29.30
C ASN A 118 -18.35 14.54 -29.27
N ARG A 119 -18.09 13.41 -29.94
CA ARG A 119 -18.97 12.23 -29.92
C ARG A 119 -18.95 11.57 -28.54
N ILE A 120 -17.76 11.38 -27.96
CA ILE A 120 -17.58 10.72 -26.66
C ILE A 120 -18.20 11.56 -25.54
N LEU A 121 -17.80 12.83 -25.41
CA LEU A 121 -18.21 13.71 -24.32
C LEU A 121 -19.66 14.19 -24.43
N GLY A 122 -20.26 14.11 -25.62
CA GLY A 122 -21.66 14.48 -25.86
C GLY A 122 -22.65 13.31 -25.75
N ALA A 123 -22.19 12.10 -25.49
CA ALA A 123 -23.05 10.93 -25.34
C ALA A 123 -23.60 10.80 -23.92
N GLU A 124 -24.77 10.15 -23.79
CA GLU A 124 -25.36 9.84 -22.48
C GLU A 124 -24.48 8.88 -21.67
N ASP A 125 -23.83 7.92 -22.34
CA ASP A 125 -22.76 7.09 -21.77
C ASP A 125 -21.46 7.26 -22.58
N PRO A 126 -20.58 8.18 -22.16
CA PRO A 126 -19.29 8.40 -22.80
C PRO A 126 -18.35 7.18 -22.80
N ILE A 127 -18.47 6.26 -21.83
CA ILE A 127 -17.57 5.11 -21.73
C ILE A 127 -17.92 4.06 -22.79
N SER A 128 -19.20 3.82 -23.08
CA SER A 128 -19.60 2.96 -24.20
C SER A 128 -19.12 3.46 -25.56
N GLN A 129 -18.90 4.77 -25.68
CA GLN A 129 -18.41 5.39 -26.91
C GLN A 129 -16.90 5.27 -27.09
N LEU A 130 -16.17 4.90 -26.03
CA LEU A 130 -14.78 4.51 -26.12
C LEU A 130 -14.70 3.19 -26.90
N GLY A 131 -13.69 3.04 -27.76
CA GLY A 131 -13.51 1.83 -28.56
C GLY A 131 -13.24 0.58 -27.72
N ARG A 132 -12.66 -0.44 -28.34
CA ARG A 132 -12.33 -1.69 -27.64
C ARG A 132 -11.36 -1.43 -26.48
N PHE A 133 -11.73 -1.88 -25.27
CA PHE A 133 -10.82 -1.92 -24.14
C PHE A 133 -9.78 -3.03 -24.32
N THR A 134 -8.51 -2.68 -24.21
CA THR A 134 -7.40 -3.65 -24.20
C THR A 134 -6.99 -3.90 -22.75
N ARG A 135 -7.22 -5.12 -22.26
CA ARG A 135 -6.84 -5.49 -20.89
C ARG A 135 -5.34 -5.75 -20.79
N ASN A 136 -4.73 -5.25 -19.72
CA ASN A 136 -3.36 -5.59 -19.37
C ASN A 136 -3.31 -6.98 -18.73
N PRO A 137 -2.63 -7.99 -19.32
CA PRO A 137 -2.51 -9.32 -18.71
C PRO A 137 -1.72 -9.31 -17.40
N ASP A 138 -0.82 -8.33 -17.24
CA ASP A 138 0.10 -8.21 -16.10
C ASP A 138 -0.52 -7.43 -14.93
N PHE A 139 -1.81 -7.09 -15.00
CA PHE A 139 -2.50 -6.34 -13.96
C PHE A 139 -2.50 -7.12 -12.64
N ARG A 140 -1.73 -6.63 -11.67
CA ARG A 140 -1.54 -7.14 -10.29
C ARG A 140 -1.36 -5.92 -9.38
N PRO A 141 -2.45 -5.23 -9.05
CA PRO A 141 -2.34 -3.94 -8.40
C PRO A 141 -1.90 -4.09 -6.94
N ASP A 142 -1.09 -3.13 -6.49
CA ASP A 142 -0.92 -2.83 -5.08
C ASP A 142 -2.32 -2.54 -4.47
N PRO A 143 -2.73 -3.28 -3.43
CA PRO A 143 -4.08 -3.19 -2.88
C PRO A 143 -4.27 -1.99 -1.93
N THR A 144 -3.23 -1.21 -1.63
CA THR A 144 -3.33 -0.05 -0.73
C THR A 144 -4.36 0.99 -1.22
N ASP A 145 -4.89 1.77 -0.28
CA ASP A 145 -5.80 2.88 -0.59
C ASP A 145 -5.02 4.12 -1.07
N PRO A 146 -5.64 5.00 -1.88
CA PRO A 146 -5.04 6.28 -2.22
C PRO A 146 -4.78 7.13 -0.97
N SER A 147 -3.68 7.87 -0.98
CA SER A 147 -3.28 8.70 0.16
C SER A 147 -4.17 9.93 0.37
N GLY A 148 -5.01 10.30 -0.60
CA GLY A 148 -5.93 11.43 -0.49
C GLY A 148 -5.20 12.76 -0.36
N ALA A 149 -5.65 13.61 0.56
CA ALA A 149 -5.09 14.95 0.78
C ALA A 149 -3.70 14.87 1.46
N GLN A 150 -2.70 15.52 0.87
CA GLN A 150 -1.33 15.55 1.35
C GLN A 150 -0.78 17.00 1.28
N PRO A 151 -1.27 17.91 2.15
CA PRO A 151 -0.92 19.34 2.13
C PRO A 151 0.58 19.61 2.31
N GLN A 152 1.32 18.71 2.96
CA GLN A 152 2.77 18.79 3.12
C GLN A 152 3.55 18.66 1.80
N LEU A 153 2.91 18.12 0.76
CA LEU A 153 3.51 17.99 -0.58
C LEU A 153 3.30 19.22 -1.47
N ALA A 154 2.56 20.23 -1.00
CA ALA A 154 2.29 21.45 -1.77
C ALA A 154 3.58 22.12 -2.29
N GLY A 155 4.63 22.16 -1.45
CA GLY A 155 5.97 22.62 -1.85
C GLY A 155 6.03 24.10 -2.24
N LEU A 156 5.31 24.96 -1.51
CA LEU A 156 5.31 26.41 -1.71
C LEU A 156 6.49 27.06 -0.97
N ARG A 157 7.20 27.98 -1.64
CA ARG A 157 8.30 28.74 -1.03
C ARG A 157 7.83 29.96 -0.23
N SER A 158 6.66 30.49 -0.56
CA SER A 158 6.06 31.65 0.07
C SER A 158 4.55 31.47 0.12
N ALA A 159 3.90 32.09 1.10
CA ALA A 159 2.45 32.09 1.19
C ALA A 159 1.82 32.73 -0.06
N VAL A 160 0.61 32.30 -0.40
CA VAL A 160 -0.17 32.86 -1.50
C VAL A 160 -1.08 33.96 -0.94
N GLU A 161 -0.88 35.19 -1.39
CA GLU A 161 -1.61 36.34 -0.84
C GLU A 161 -3.14 36.16 -0.94
N GLY A 162 -3.83 36.36 0.18
CA GLY A 162 -5.29 36.27 0.27
C GLY A 162 -5.86 34.85 0.20
N ARG A 163 -5.02 33.81 0.32
CA ARG A 163 -5.47 32.40 0.33
C ARG A 163 -4.88 31.67 1.53
N HIS A 164 -5.71 30.87 2.19
CA HIS A 164 -5.40 30.12 3.40
C HIS A 164 -5.81 28.66 3.27
N GLY A 165 -5.11 27.75 3.94
CA GLY A 165 -5.41 26.32 3.87
C GLY A 165 -4.43 25.45 4.65
N ALA A 166 -4.68 24.14 4.71
CA ALA A 166 -3.83 23.21 5.48
C ALA A 166 -2.38 23.15 4.98
N TRP A 167 -2.12 23.58 3.75
CA TRP A 167 -0.79 23.69 3.14
C TRP A 167 0.07 24.82 3.74
N GLU A 168 -0.52 25.83 4.40
CA GLU A 168 0.22 27.00 4.91
C GLU A 168 1.29 26.64 5.94
N GLN A 169 1.04 25.64 6.79
CA GLN A 169 1.98 25.19 7.82
C GLN A 169 3.28 24.59 7.23
N TYR A 170 3.26 24.24 5.94
CA TYR A 170 4.39 23.64 5.23
C TYR A 170 5.11 24.62 4.30
N VAL A 171 4.68 25.89 4.25
CA VAL A 171 5.33 26.93 3.44
C VAL A 171 6.78 27.13 3.87
N GLY A 172 7.69 27.12 2.90
CA GLY A 172 9.13 27.27 3.12
C GLY A 172 9.87 26.00 3.53
N GLN A 173 9.16 24.88 3.76
CA GLN A 173 9.79 23.58 3.96
C GLN A 173 10.29 22.98 2.64
N SER A 174 11.24 22.03 2.73
CA SER A 174 11.76 21.35 1.54
C SER A 174 10.74 20.35 0.99
N ALA A 175 10.28 20.59 -0.24
CA ALA A 175 9.39 19.70 -0.96
C ALA A 175 10.02 18.32 -1.19
N ALA A 176 11.33 18.27 -1.47
CA ALA A 176 12.05 17.01 -1.63
C ALA A 176 12.10 16.19 -0.33
N THR A 177 12.26 16.87 0.81
CA THR A 177 12.26 16.19 2.13
C THR A 177 10.87 15.67 2.48
N ASN A 178 9.83 16.48 2.27
CA ASN A 178 8.45 16.08 2.55
C ASN A 178 7.99 14.94 1.64
N LEU A 179 8.36 14.96 0.36
CA LEU A 179 8.06 13.87 -0.57
C LEU A 179 8.75 12.56 -0.16
N ARG A 180 10.03 12.61 0.24
CA ARG A 180 10.74 11.43 0.76
C ARG A 180 10.10 10.88 2.03
N GLN A 181 9.67 11.76 2.94
CA GLN A 181 8.98 11.34 4.15
C GLN A 181 7.65 10.67 3.82
N PHE A 182 6.86 11.27 2.93
CA PHE A 182 5.62 10.68 2.45
C PHE A 182 5.83 9.27 1.88
N ILE A 183 6.83 9.09 1.00
CA ILE A 183 7.16 7.78 0.42
C ILE A 183 7.52 6.76 1.50
N ARG A 184 8.30 7.15 2.52
CA ARG A 184 8.64 6.25 3.63
C ARG A 184 7.44 5.85 4.49
N GLU A 185 6.51 6.77 4.70
CA GLU A 185 5.34 6.56 5.56
C GLU A 185 4.24 5.75 4.87
N HIS A 186 4.07 5.94 3.56
CA HIS A 186 2.94 5.40 2.80
C HIS A 186 3.35 4.26 1.84
N GLY A 187 4.63 4.14 1.50
CA GLY A 187 5.15 3.12 0.60
C GLY A 187 5.11 1.70 1.15
N PRO A 188 5.30 0.66 0.31
CA PRO A 188 5.28 -0.74 0.73
C PRO A 188 6.37 -1.03 1.75
N GLN A 189 6.02 -1.61 2.90
CA GLN A 189 6.93 -1.87 4.03
C GLN A 189 8.10 -2.83 3.68
N THR A 190 7.92 -3.74 2.72
CA THR A 190 9.00 -4.60 2.20
C THR A 190 10.14 -3.77 1.59
N GLU A 191 9.82 -2.66 0.94
CA GLU A 191 10.83 -1.76 0.39
C GLU A 191 11.61 -1.02 1.49
N ALA A 192 11.11 -0.83 2.71
CA ALA A 192 11.88 -0.10 3.72
C ALA A 192 13.10 -0.90 4.23
N ALA A 193 12.95 -2.20 4.49
CA ALA A 193 14.06 -3.08 4.90
C ALA A 193 15.02 -3.37 3.72
N ASP A 194 14.47 -3.57 2.53
CA ASP A 194 15.26 -3.79 1.33
C ASP A 194 15.96 -2.51 0.86
N GLN A 195 15.34 -1.33 0.98
CA GLN A 195 15.99 -0.04 0.69
C GLN A 195 17.00 0.33 1.78
N THR A 196 16.80 -0.08 3.04
CA THR A 196 17.84 0.02 4.07
C THR A 196 19.04 -0.86 3.69
N THR A 197 18.78 -2.08 3.21
CA THR A 197 19.84 -2.98 2.73
C THR A 197 20.53 -2.40 1.50
N LEU A 198 19.78 -1.96 0.48
CA LEU A 198 20.31 -1.38 -0.75
C LEU A 198 21.06 -0.07 -0.51
N SER A 199 20.61 0.79 0.42
CA SER A 199 21.32 2.02 0.77
C SER A 199 22.63 1.76 1.53
N SER A 200 22.74 0.62 2.22
CA SER A 200 23.97 0.18 2.89
C SER A 200 25.04 -0.39 1.93
N ILE A 201 24.69 -0.64 0.66
CA ILE A 201 25.59 -1.25 -0.33
C ILE A 201 26.50 -0.17 -0.96
N ASP A 202 27.79 -0.45 -1.02
CA ASP A 202 28.73 0.33 -1.83
C ASP A 202 28.57 0.01 -3.32
N TRP A 203 27.72 0.82 -3.97
CA TRP A 203 27.43 0.69 -5.40
C TRP A 203 28.55 1.21 -6.32
N SER A 204 29.66 1.76 -5.80
CA SER A 204 30.78 2.19 -6.62
C SER A 204 31.46 1.01 -7.35
N ALA A 205 31.35 -0.19 -6.75
CA ALA A 205 31.89 -1.44 -7.28
C ALA A 205 30.95 -2.18 -8.26
N VAL A 206 29.75 -1.63 -8.51
CA VAL A 206 28.72 -2.25 -9.36
C VAL A 206 28.51 -1.38 -10.60
N GLU A 207 28.66 -1.99 -11.78
CA GLU A 207 28.43 -1.32 -13.08
C GLU A 207 26.93 -1.14 -13.34
N ILE A 208 26.34 -0.15 -12.68
CA ILE A 208 24.98 0.34 -12.91
C ILE A 208 25.01 1.83 -13.31
N PRO A 209 24.00 2.31 -14.06
CA PRO A 209 23.80 3.73 -14.32
C PRO A 209 23.88 4.58 -13.05
N ALA A 210 24.56 5.73 -13.12
CA ALA A 210 24.77 6.60 -11.96
C ALA A 210 23.45 7.13 -11.35
N SER A 211 22.40 7.27 -12.16
CA SER A 211 21.05 7.66 -11.72
C SER A 211 20.42 6.62 -10.78
N LEU A 212 20.57 5.33 -11.11
CA LEU A 212 20.11 4.23 -10.27
C LEU A 212 20.96 4.11 -9.00
N ARG A 213 22.27 4.36 -9.11
CA ARG A 213 23.19 4.36 -7.97
C ARG A 213 22.77 5.34 -6.87
N THR A 214 22.38 6.55 -7.26
CA THR A 214 21.93 7.59 -6.31
C THR A 214 20.60 7.22 -5.67
N ALA A 215 19.62 6.72 -6.44
CA ALA A 215 18.32 6.32 -5.91
C ALA A 215 18.43 5.14 -4.92
N LEU A 216 19.27 4.15 -5.25
CA LEU A 216 19.54 2.99 -4.40
C LEU A 216 20.32 3.37 -3.13
N GLY A 217 21.38 4.18 -3.28
CA GLY A 217 22.21 4.65 -2.17
C GLY A 217 21.48 5.57 -1.19
N GLN A 218 20.43 6.26 -1.63
CA GLN A 218 19.59 7.10 -0.77
C GLN A 218 18.41 6.35 -0.14
N GLY A 219 18.25 5.05 -0.42
CA GLY A 219 17.13 4.26 0.10
C GLY A 219 15.78 4.83 -0.33
N ALA A 220 15.66 5.21 -1.61
CA ALA A 220 14.45 5.80 -2.19
C ALA A 220 14.16 5.25 -3.60
N ALA A 221 14.70 4.06 -3.91
CA ALA A 221 14.56 3.42 -5.20
C ALA A 221 13.20 2.72 -5.32
N SER A 222 12.41 3.07 -6.33
CA SER A 222 11.15 2.37 -6.62
C SER A 222 11.41 0.94 -7.09
N ALA A 223 10.41 0.06 -6.98
CA ALA A 223 10.45 -1.28 -7.58
C ALA A 223 10.94 -1.29 -9.04
N ALA A 224 10.54 -0.30 -9.85
CA ALA A 224 11.01 -0.16 -11.23
C ALA A 224 12.50 0.18 -11.32
N GLN A 225 13.01 1.04 -10.44
CA GLN A 225 14.44 1.38 -10.36
C GLN A 225 15.26 0.19 -9.88
N CYS A 226 14.77 -0.58 -8.91
CA CYS A 226 15.38 -1.83 -8.48
C CYS A 226 15.40 -2.87 -9.61
N ALA A 227 14.33 -3.01 -10.39
CA ALA A 227 14.28 -3.94 -11.52
C ALA A 227 15.28 -3.56 -12.62
N MET A 228 15.41 -2.26 -12.93
CA MET A 228 16.41 -1.77 -13.89
C MET A 228 17.84 -2.00 -13.40
N ALA A 229 18.10 -1.78 -12.11
CA ALA A 229 19.41 -2.02 -11.51
C ALA A 229 19.75 -3.52 -11.50
N LEU A 230 18.80 -4.38 -11.19
CA LEU A 230 18.95 -5.84 -11.26
C LEU A 230 19.27 -6.30 -12.68
N ALA A 231 18.56 -5.78 -13.68
CA ALA A 231 18.85 -6.08 -15.08
C ALA A 231 20.28 -5.66 -15.49
N ALA A 232 20.73 -4.48 -15.04
CA ALA A 232 22.09 -4.00 -15.30
C ALA A 232 23.16 -4.87 -14.60
N VAL A 233 22.92 -5.27 -13.34
CA VAL A 233 23.77 -6.21 -12.59
C VAL A 233 23.92 -7.53 -13.34
N VAL A 234 22.80 -8.13 -13.77
CA VAL A 234 22.75 -9.40 -14.52
C VAL A 234 23.50 -9.31 -15.86
N VAL A 235 23.46 -8.16 -16.53
CA VAL A 235 24.18 -7.94 -17.80
C VAL A 235 25.69 -7.75 -17.57
N SER A 236 26.09 -7.11 -16.47
CA SER A 236 27.50 -6.84 -16.14
C SER A 236 28.28 -8.10 -15.73
N TRP A 237 27.61 -9.11 -15.15
CA TRP A 237 28.26 -10.32 -14.64
C TRP A 237 28.34 -11.41 -15.73
N LYS A 238 29.55 -11.64 -16.27
CA LYS A 238 29.78 -12.67 -17.30
C LYS A 238 29.50 -14.08 -16.79
N ARG A 239 28.96 -14.90 -17.70
CA ARG A 239 28.40 -16.27 -17.56
C ARG A 239 29.25 -17.33 -16.82
N ASP A 240 30.52 -17.08 -16.52
CA ASP A 240 31.45 -18.10 -15.97
C ASP A 240 31.60 -18.05 -14.44
N GLU A 241 31.28 -16.93 -13.77
CA GLU A 241 31.27 -16.85 -12.29
C GLU A 241 29.92 -17.27 -11.69
N LEU A 242 28.85 -17.25 -12.49
CA LEU A 242 27.45 -17.57 -12.11
C LEU A 242 27.17 -19.05 -11.79
N LYS A 243 28.14 -19.96 -11.95
CA LYS A 243 27.92 -21.41 -11.76
C LYS A 243 28.30 -21.96 -10.38
N ARG A 244 28.84 -21.14 -9.47
CA ARG A 244 29.40 -21.66 -8.19
C ARG A 244 28.70 -21.25 -6.91
N SER A 245 27.73 -20.34 -6.93
CA SER A 245 26.94 -20.00 -5.73
C SER A 245 25.47 -19.92 -6.11
N THR A 246 24.68 -20.81 -5.51
CA THR A 246 23.20 -20.88 -5.52
C THR A 246 22.48 -21.19 -6.85
N SER A 247 21.31 -21.81 -6.70
CA SER A 247 20.42 -22.31 -7.76
C SER A 247 19.78 -21.17 -8.55
N TRP A 248 20.50 -20.63 -9.52
CA TRP A 248 20.05 -19.55 -10.42
C TRP A 248 19.28 -20.04 -11.67
N ASP A 249 18.69 -21.24 -11.63
CA ASP A 249 17.99 -21.83 -12.78
C ASP A 249 16.67 -21.11 -13.16
N GLU A 250 16.21 -20.12 -12.37
CA GLU A 250 14.96 -19.39 -12.61
C GLU A 250 15.11 -18.02 -13.28
N VAL A 251 16.31 -17.46 -13.45
CA VAL A 251 16.47 -16.15 -14.12
C VAL A 251 16.88 -16.36 -15.58
N SER A 252 15.88 -16.68 -16.41
CA SER A 252 16.05 -16.76 -17.87
C SER A 252 16.12 -15.36 -18.47
N ARG A 253 16.89 -15.19 -19.56
CA ARG A 253 16.92 -13.95 -20.37
C ARG A 253 15.55 -13.53 -20.94
N ARG A 254 14.50 -14.32 -20.74
CA ARG A 254 13.11 -14.00 -21.08
C ARG A 254 12.29 -13.43 -19.92
N ASP A 255 12.78 -13.45 -18.69
CA ASP A 255 12.07 -12.98 -17.49
C ASP A 255 12.35 -11.50 -17.15
N THR A 256 13.14 -10.80 -17.97
CA THR A 256 13.51 -9.39 -17.73
C THR A 256 12.37 -8.38 -17.95
N SER A 257 11.12 -8.81 -18.17
CA SER A 257 10.00 -7.89 -18.42
C SER A 257 8.65 -8.25 -17.78
N SER A 258 8.48 -9.39 -17.09
CA SER A 258 7.14 -9.83 -16.65
C SER A 258 6.99 -10.16 -15.15
N ASN A 259 8.04 -10.52 -14.42
CA ASN A 259 7.89 -11.04 -13.05
C ASN A 259 8.63 -10.29 -11.93
N LEU A 260 9.35 -9.21 -12.22
CA LEU A 260 10.09 -8.46 -11.20
C LEU A 260 9.26 -7.41 -10.44
N GLY A 261 7.96 -7.25 -10.74
CA GLY A 261 7.17 -6.12 -10.26
C GLY A 261 6.89 -6.07 -8.76
N HIS A 262 6.90 -7.20 -8.04
CA HIS A 262 6.49 -7.23 -6.63
C HIS A 262 7.64 -7.32 -5.61
N ASP A 263 8.84 -7.73 -6.02
CA ASP A 263 10.00 -7.84 -5.12
C ASP A 263 11.34 -7.55 -5.84
N ALA A 264 11.34 -6.57 -6.73
CA ALA A 264 12.58 -6.18 -7.43
C ALA A 264 13.67 -5.70 -6.46
N CYS A 265 13.28 -4.98 -5.40
CA CYS A 265 14.23 -4.45 -4.43
C CYS A 265 14.77 -5.54 -3.51
N GLY A 266 13.94 -6.46 -3.00
CA GLY A 266 14.43 -7.60 -2.21
C GLY A 266 15.26 -8.57 -3.05
N THR A 267 14.88 -8.82 -4.30
CA THR A 267 15.69 -9.65 -5.23
C THR A 267 17.05 -9.00 -5.53
N LEU A 268 17.08 -7.67 -5.78
CA LEU A 268 18.33 -6.94 -5.96
C LEU A 268 19.16 -6.92 -4.67
N ALA A 269 18.52 -6.70 -3.52
CA ALA A 269 19.18 -6.69 -2.22
C ALA A 269 19.84 -8.05 -1.97
N ALA A 270 19.10 -9.14 -2.14
CA ALA A 270 19.60 -10.51 -2.02
C ALA A 270 20.74 -10.80 -3.02
N ALA A 271 20.59 -10.41 -4.29
CA ALA A 271 21.60 -10.65 -5.32
C ALA A 271 22.93 -9.92 -5.06
N VAL A 272 22.90 -8.79 -4.37
CA VAL A 272 24.08 -7.95 -4.11
C VAL A 272 24.62 -8.13 -2.67
N LYS A 273 23.79 -8.60 -1.72
CA LYS A 273 24.13 -8.90 -0.32
C LYS A 273 25.30 -9.88 -0.17
N ASP A 274 25.29 -10.99 -0.92
CA ASP A 274 26.37 -12.00 -0.89
C ASP A 274 27.76 -11.46 -1.33
N LYS A 275 27.78 -10.36 -2.12
CA LYS A 275 29.02 -9.70 -2.56
C LYS A 275 29.48 -8.61 -1.58
N ALA A 276 28.56 -8.04 -0.79
CA ALA A 276 28.84 -7.03 0.23
C ALA A 276 29.29 -7.65 1.58
N GLU A 277 28.75 -8.81 1.95
CA GLU A 277 29.05 -9.50 3.22
C GLU A 277 30.46 -10.12 3.29
N ASN A 278 31.20 -10.17 2.18
CA ASN A 278 32.55 -10.76 2.11
C ASN A 278 33.72 -9.75 2.20
N LYS A 279 33.50 -8.52 2.69
CA LYS A 279 34.60 -7.56 2.93
C LYS A 279 34.79 -7.27 4.41
N GLU A 280 36.07 -7.33 4.83
CA GLU A 280 36.51 -6.99 6.18
C GLU A 280 35.94 -5.62 6.62
N PRO A 281 35.48 -5.49 7.88
CA PRO A 281 34.98 -4.23 8.44
C PRO A 281 36.09 -3.17 8.41
N THR A 282 35.81 -2.04 7.78
CA THR A 282 36.73 -0.89 7.71
C THR A 282 36.05 0.42 8.06
N VAL A 283 36.83 1.36 8.58
CA VAL A 283 36.48 2.76 8.73
C VAL A 283 37.51 3.59 7.98
N GLU A 284 37.06 4.41 7.05
CA GLU A 284 37.88 5.40 6.38
C GLU A 284 37.76 6.75 7.08
N ILE A 285 38.88 7.44 7.30
CA ILE A 285 38.90 8.79 7.89
C ILE A 285 39.62 9.73 6.93
N CYS A 286 39.08 10.93 6.75
CA CYS A 286 39.64 11.96 5.87
C CYS A 286 39.95 13.25 6.63
N ASP A 287 40.98 13.98 6.19
CA ASP A 287 41.47 15.21 6.83
C ASP A 287 40.68 16.48 6.46
N LYS A 288 39.74 16.35 5.53
CA LYS A 288 38.84 17.41 5.07
C LYS A 288 37.41 16.90 4.97
N LEU A 289 36.48 17.86 5.03
CA LEU A 289 35.04 17.66 4.86
C LEU A 289 34.71 17.01 3.51
N LYS A 290 33.62 16.25 3.48
CA LYS A 290 33.08 15.61 2.25
C LYS A 290 34.11 14.79 1.48
N SER A 291 35.11 14.23 2.18
CA SER A 291 36.19 13.43 1.60
C SER A 291 37.02 14.13 0.53
N ALA A 292 37.06 15.47 0.52
CA ALA A 292 37.82 16.26 -0.45
C ALA A 292 39.34 16.34 -0.17
N GLY A 293 39.82 15.54 0.79
CA GLY A 293 41.18 15.56 1.32
C GLY A 293 41.91 14.24 1.13
N GLU A 294 43.01 14.06 1.87
CA GLU A 294 43.61 12.73 2.00
C GLU A 294 42.70 11.88 2.89
N CYS A 295 42.67 10.57 2.65
CA CYS A 295 41.91 9.62 3.45
C CYS A 295 42.76 8.38 3.75
N ILE A 296 42.51 7.74 4.88
CA ILE A 296 43.05 6.41 5.18
C ILE A 296 41.95 5.44 5.58
N THR A 297 42.09 4.20 5.14
CA THR A 297 41.23 3.09 5.54
C THR A 297 41.87 2.33 6.71
N ILE A 298 41.13 2.23 7.81
CA ILE A 298 41.51 1.51 9.03
C ILE A 298 40.66 0.24 9.11
N LYS A 299 41.30 -0.92 9.27
CA LYS A 299 40.58 -2.17 9.53
C LYS A 299 40.10 -2.20 10.97
N THR A 300 38.84 -2.57 11.20
CA THR A 300 38.20 -2.58 12.52
C THR A 300 37.66 -3.96 12.87
N PRO A 301 38.51 -4.88 13.37
CA PRO A 301 38.06 -6.19 13.82
C PRO A 301 36.97 -6.05 14.89
N ALA A 302 35.98 -6.95 14.87
CA ALA A 302 34.83 -6.92 15.79
C ALA A 302 35.28 -6.78 17.24
N GLN A 303 34.67 -5.84 17.97
CA GLN A 303 34.88 -5.60 19.40
C GLN A 303 36.33 -5.29 19.81
N SER A 304 37.23 -5.08 18.85
CA SER A 304 38.62 -4.69 19.11
C SER A 304 38.75 -3.18 19.09
N CYS A 305 39.49 -2.63 20.06
CA CYS A 305 39.92 -1.24 20.00
C CYS A 305 41.08 -1.11 19.02
N VAL A 306 40.95 -0.22 18.03
CA VAL A 306 41.97 0.05 17.01
C VAL A 306 42.45 1.49 17.15
N PRO A 307 43.77 1.73 17.32
CA PRO A 307 44.31 3.08 17.36
C PRO A 307 44.29 3.72 15.97
N VAL A 308 43.99 5.02 15.91
CA VAL A 308 44.26 5.80 14.70
C VAL A 308 45.78 5.90 14.52
N PRO A 309 46.34 5.67 13.31
CA PRO A 309 47.77 5.78 13.09
C PRO A 309 48.30 7.14 13.52
N LEU A 310 49.49 7.20 14.14
CA LEU A 310 50.10 8.44 14.66
C LEU A 310 50.15 9.60 13.64
N ALA A 311 50.32 9.30 12.35
CA ALA A 311 50.32 10.30 11.29
C ALA A 311 48.95 10.94 11.02
N TRP A 312 47.88 10.31 11.51
CA TRP A 312 46.46 10.61 11.29
C TRP A 312 45.69 10.94 12.57
N ASN A 313 46.33 10.81 13.74
CA ASN A 313 45.77 11.24 15.01
C ASN A 313 45.34 12.70 14.93
N ASP A 314 44.14 13.02 15.43
CA ASP A 314 43.66 14.40 15.51
C ASP A 314 43.57 15.13 14.15
N LYS A 315 43.39 14.38 13.05
CA LYS A 315 43.23 14.98 11.71
C LYS A 315 41.86 14.80 11.10
N ALA A 316 41.07 13.85 11.59
CA ALA A 316 39.82 13.48 10.96
C ALA A 316 38.78 14.62 11.03
N SER A 317 38.27 15.01 9.87
CA SER A 317 37.11 15.89 9.70
C SER A 317 35.94 15.18 9.00
N THR A 318 36.18 13.99 8.47
CA THR A 318 35.18 13.10 7.89
C THR A 318 35.50 11.66 8.28
N ILE A 319 34.47 10.92 8.66
CA ILE A 319 34.52 9.48 8.91
C ILE A 319 33.55 8.80 7.95
N LEU A 320 34.01 7.76 7.28
CA LEU A 320 33.21 6.91 6.41
C LEU A 320 33.29 5.49 6.95
N ILE A 321 32.15 4.92 7.31
CA ILE A 321 32.09 3.62 7.96
C ILE A 321 31.60 2.62 6.93
N SER A 322 32.26 1.47 6.77
CA SER A 322 31.74 0.39 5.92
C SER A 322 30.54 -0.29 6.56
N ALA A 323 29.59 -0.79 5.75
CA ALA A 323 28.38 -1.43 6.27
C ALA A 323 28.69 -2.68 7.13
N SER A 324 29.77 -3.42 6.82
CA SER A 324 30.21 -4.58 7.60
C SER A 324 30.83 -4.23 8.96
N ALA A 325 31.13 -2.96 9.23
CA ALA A 325 31.63 -2.49 10.52
C ALA A 325 30.50 -2.22 11.54
N GLY A 326 29.22 -2.24 11.14
CA GLY A 326 28.09 -2.05 12.05
C GLY A 326 28.10 -0.69 12.75
N ILE A 327 27.93 -0.68 14.07
CA ILE A 327 27.98 0.54 14.89
C ILE A 327 29.41 0.72 15.39
N CYS A 328 30.03 1.85 15.05
CA CYS A 328 31.37 2.20 15.52
C CYS A 328 31.32 3.32 16.56
N GLN A 329 32.12 3.17 17.61
CA GLN A 329 32.38 4.16 18.62
C GLN A 329 33.76 4.78 18.40
N PHE A 330 33.80 6.10 18.34
CA PHE A 330 34.98 6.92 18.08
C PHE A 330 35.39 7.64 19.35
N PHE A 331 36.68 7.63 19.67
CA PHE A 331 37.21 8.10 20.95
C PHE A 331 38.25 9.19 20.75
N SER A 332 38.23 10.17 21.65
CA SER A 332 39.20 11.28 21.63
C SER A 332 40.61 10.83 22.02
N ASP A 333 40.73 9.79 22.84
CA ASP A 333 42.01 9.31 23.35
C ASP A 333 42.34 7.91 22.81
N TYR A 334 43.61 7.51 22.92
CA TYR A 334 44.06 6.16 22.59
C TYR A 334 43.46 5.12 23.53
N GLY A 335 43.33 3.87 23.04
CA GLY A 335 42.87 2.75 23.86
C GLY A 335 41.37 2.76 24.15
N CYS A 336 40.57 3.44 23.33
CA CYS A 336 39.11 3.55 23.44
C CYS A 336 38.69 4.15 24.79
N ALA A 337 39.37 5.24 25.15
CA ALA A 337 39.16 6.01 26.36
C ALA A 337 38.80 7.47 26.03
N GLY A 338 38.40 8.24 27.04
CA GLY A 338 38.07 9.65 26.88
C GLY A 338 36.65 9.89 26.36
N ALA A 339 36.44 11.06 25.75
CA ALA A 339 35.15 11.42 25.18
C ALA A 339 34.90 10.59 23.92
N SER A 340 33.66 10.16 23.71
CA SER A 340 33.33 9.32 22.57
C SER A 340 31.97 9.64 22.00
N PHE A 341 31.78 9.33 20.72
CA PHE A 341 30.47 9.30 20.09
C PHE A 341 30.32 8.03 19.25
N GLN A 342 29.08 7.66 18.97
CA GLN A 342 28.75 6.54 18.10
C GLN A 342 28.35 7.06 16.72
N SER A 343 28.75 6.33 15.68
CA SER A 343 28.32 6.55 14.32
C SER A 343 28.24 5.19 13.61
N SER A 344 27.30 5.06 12.70
CA SER A 344 27.11 3.89 11.85
C SER A 344 27.28 4.29 10.39
N PHE A 345 27.31 3.32 9.48
CA PHE A 345 27.26 3.59 8.03
C PHE A 345 26.18 4.65 7.68
N PRO A 346 26.47 5.63 6.80
CA PRO A 346 27.70 5.81 6.02
C PRO A 346 28.83 6.52 6.78
N GLY A 347 28.62 6.96 8.03
CA GLY A 347 29.54 7.78 8.81
C GLY A 347 29.08 9.23 8.94
N ASN A 348 30.02 10.16 9.03
CA ASN A 348 29.77 11.59 9.20
C ASN A 348 30.82 12.40 8.42
N ASP A 349 30.36 13.19 7.44
CA ASP A 349 31.21 13.99 6.55
C ASP A 349 31.37 15.47 6.99
N ARG A 350 30.77 15.84 8.13
CA ARG A 350 30.78 17.17 8.74
C ARG A 350 31.00 17.10 10.26
N LEU A 351 32.16 16.60 10.70
CA LEU A 351 32.51 16.58 12.14
C LEU A 351 32.63 17.98 12.75
N ASP A 352 32.82 19.02 11.92
CA ASP A 352 32.88 20.42 12.32
C ASP A 352 31.53 20.99 12.79
N GLU A 353 30.43 20.45 12.29
CA GLU A 353 29.07 20.82 12.71
C GLU A 353 28.51 19.86 13.78
N PHE A 354 29.06 18.65 13.87
CA PHE A 354 28.63 17.61 14.80
C PHE A 354 29.07 17.88 16.24
N ASP A 355 28.12 17.85 17.18
CA ASP A 355 28.32 18.19 18.60
C ASP A 355 29.07 19.52 18.81
N GLY A 356 28.74 20.52 17.98
CA GLY A 356 29.39 21.84 18.01
C GLY A 356 30.86 21.82 17.60
N GLY A 357 31.29 20.84 16.81
CA GLY A 357 32.67 20.70 16.33
C GLY A 357 33.62 20.06 17.33
N ARG A 358 33.10 19.57 18.47
CA ARG A 358 33.91 19.01 19.57
C ARG A 358 34.73 17.79 19.17
N PHE A 359 34.32 17.07 18.13
CA PHE A 359 34.97 15.86 17.64
C PHE A 359 35.73 16.05 16.31
N ASP A 360 35.77 17.26 15.75
CA ASP A 360 36.64 17.58 14.61
C ASP A 360 38.10 17.55 15.08
N LYS A 361 38.94 16.79 14.37
CA LYS A 361 40.40 16.77 14.59
C LYS A 361 40.82 16.40 16.02
N VAL A 362 40.12 15.46 16.64
CA VAL A 362 40.49 14.95 17.97
C VAL A 362 40.41 13.43 18.09
N LEU A 363 40.20 12.71 16.98
CA LEU A 363 40.01 11.26 17.01
C LEU A 363 41.33 10.50 17.14
N SER A 364 41.39 9.60 18.12
CA SER A 364 42.59 8.81 18.45
C SER A 364 42.37 7.30 18.48
N SER A 365 41.14 6.80 18.66
CA SER A 365 40.85 5.36 18.54
C SER A 365 39.40 5.04 18.18
N ILE A 366 39.17 3.83 17.68
CA ILE A 366 37.90 3.38 17.10
C ILE A 366 37.60 1.96 17.59
N ARG A 367 36.34 1.66 17.91
CA ARG A 367 35.84 0.30 18.22
C ARG A 367 34.51 0.07 17.53
N CYS A 368 34.34 -1.05 16.83
CA CYS A 368 33.14 -1.35 16.07
C CYS A 368 32.49 -2.68 16.50
N ASP A 369 31.16 -2.71 16.55
CA ASP A 369 30.35 -3.88 16.85
C ASP A 369 29.77 -4.45 15.54
N ASN A 370 30.38 -5.52 15.02
CA ASN A 370 29.99 -6.16 13.76
C ASN A 370 28.73 -7.05 13.88
N ALA A 371 27.87 -6.81 14.87
CA ALA A 371 26.63 -7.56 15.04
C ALA A 371 25.51 -6.86 14.26
N SER A 372 25.03 -7.51 13.20
CA SER A 372 23.71 -7.21 12.63
C SER A 372 22.66 -7.32 13.74
N PRO A 373 21.64 -6.44 13.82
CA PRO A 373 20.60 -6.51 14.84
C PRO A 373 19.61 -7.66 14.56
N GLU A 374 20.06 -8.91 14.70
CA GLU A 374 19.20 -10.07 14.85
C GLU A 374 19.73 -11.00 15.96
N THR A 375 18.84 -11.36 16.89
CA THR A 375 18.93 -12.40 17.93
C THR A 375 19.91 -12.22 19.10
N GLN A 376 19.40 -11.61 20.18
CA GLN A 376 19.59 -12.14 21.53
C GLN A 376 18.24 -12.17 22.29
N ILE A 377 17.45 -13.22 22.07
CA ILE A 377 16.50 -13.70 23.07
C ILE A 377 17.20 -14.85 23.78
N GLU A 378 17.49 -14.66 25.06
CA GLU A 378 18.09 -15.67 25.92
C GLU A 378 17.26 -16.96 25.92
N LYS A 379 17.96 -18.08 25.79
CA LYS A 379 17.43 -19.44 25.81
C LYS A 379 16.91 -19.77 27.22
N PRO A 380 15.63 -20.12 27.43
CA PRO A 380 15.16 -20.57 28.74
C PRO A 380 15.62 -22.01 29.04
N PRO A 381 15.74 -22.39 30.32
CA PRO A 381 16.18 -23.72 30.72
C PRO A 381 15.09 -24.76 30.47
N ALA A 382 15.51 -25.99 30.17
CA ALA A 382 14.63 -27.14 30.06
C ALA A 382 14.08 -27.55 31.43
N ILE A 383 12.75 -27.58 31.60
CA ILE A 383 12.09 -28.29 32.70
C ILE A 383 10.80 -28.99 32.20
N GLU A 384 10.80 -30.30 32.43
CA GLU A 384 9.75 -31.29 32.72
C GLU A 384 8.26 -31.10 32.32
N ILE A 385 7.68 -32.25 31.94
CA ILE A 385 6.28 -32.47 31.56
C ILE A 385 5.40 -32.71 32.80
N VAL A 386 4.09 -32.39 32.64
CA VAL A 386 2.87 -32.77 33.41
C VAL A 386 2.34 -31.61 34.27
N GLU A 387 1.10 -31.08 34.15
CA GLU A 387 -0.26 -31.69 34.09
C GLU A 387 -1.26 -30.76 33.29
N PRO A 388 -2.47 -31.21 32.91
CA PRO A 388 -3.37 -30.55 31.96
C PRO A 388 -4.42 -29.66 32.66
N ASP A 389 -4.53 -28.39 32.26
CA ASP A 389 -5.81 -27.67 32.23
C ASP A 389 -5.65 -26.23 31.71
N ALA A 390 -6.36 -25.94 30.63
CA ALA A 390 -6.88 -24.66 30.16
C ALA A 390 -6.86 -24.68 28.62
N CYS A 391 -8.04 -24.67 27.99
CA CYS A 391 -8.18 -24.35 26.57
C CYS A 391 -7.75 -22.89 26.36
N ALA A 392 -6.44 -22.65 26.30
CA ALA A 392 -5.90 -21.36 25.91
C ALA A 392 -6.34 -21.10 24.47
N ALA A 393 -7.21 -20.10 24.28
CA ALA A 393 -7.53 -19.60 22.95
C ALA A 393 -6.21 -19.25 22.26
N LYS A 394 -5.95 -19.87 21.10
CA LYS A 394 -4.80 -19.56 20.25
C LYS A 394 -5.32 -18.94 18.96
N PRO A 395 -4.52 -18.07 18.30
CA PRO A 395 -4.81 -17.70 16.94
C PRO A 395 -4.98 -18.95 16.09
N ARG A 396 -5.96 -18.95 15.19
CA ARG A 396 -6.22 -20.07 14.30
C ARG A 396 -6.44 -19.59 12.87
N PRO A 397 -6.34 -20.47 11.88
CA PRO A 397 -6.72 -20.13 10.53
C PRO A 397 -8.22 -19.84 10.44
N LEU A 398 -8.56 -18.72 9.81
CA LEU A 398 -9.94 -18.35 9.48
C LEU A 398 -10.01 -17.93 8.02
N ALA A 399 -11.12 -18.23 7.36
CA ALA A 399 -11.38 -17.81 6.00
C ALA A 399 -12.52 -16.79 5.91
N GLU A 400 -12.36 -15.82 5.02
CA GLU A 400 -13.33 -14.76 4.77
C GLU A 400 -13.66 -14.71 3.27
N ILE A 401 -14.96 -14.75 2.93
CA ILE A 401 -15.45 -14.52 1.57
C ILE A 401 -15.58 -13.00 1.38
N LEU A 402 -14.74 -12.44 0.51
CA LEU A 402 -14.63 -11.01 0.30
C LEU A 402 -15.76 -10.51 -0.61
N TRP A 403 -15.90 -11.12 -1.79
CA TRP A 403 -16.95 -10.82 -2.76
C TRP A 403 -17.23 -12.03 -3.67
N VAL A 404 -18.41 -12.02 -4.30
CA VAL A 404 -18.76 -12.93 -5.40
C VAL A 404 -19.21 -12.07 -6.57
N MET A 405 -18.60 -12.28 -7.73
CA MET A 405 -18.87 -11.53 -8.96
C MET A 405 -19.49 -12.45 -10.01
N ILE A 406 -20.57 -12.01 -10.65
CA ILE A 406 -21.18 -12.72 -11.78
C ILE A 406 -20.46 -12.29 -13.05
N ASN A 407 -19.68 -13.16 -13.69
CA ASN A 407 -18.88 -12.74 -14.85
C ASN A 407 -19.69 -12.74 -16.14
N ASN A 408 -20.57 -13.72 -16.29
CA ASN A 408 -21.45 -13.92 -17.43
C ASN A 408 -22.73 -14.57 -16.92
N ILE A 409 -23.86 -14.04 -17.35
CA ILE A 409 -25.20 -14.59 -17.14
C ILE A 409 -25.70 -14.89 -18.55
N ASP A 410 -25.44 -16.12 -19.02
CA ASP A 410 -25.92 -16.69 -20.31
C ASP A 410 -25.74 -15.86 -21.62
N GLY A 411 -25.02 -14.74 -21.57
CA GLY A 411 -24.90 -13.77 -22.66
C GLY A 411 -25.87 -12.58 -22.57
N GLU A 412 -26.69 -12.53 -21.52
CA GLU A 412 -27.61 -11.44 -21.20
C GLU A 412 -26.94 -10.29 -20.42
N SER A 413 -27.55 -9.11 -20.54
CA SER A 413 -27.11 -7.87 -19.88
C SER A 413 -28.24 -6.84 -19.89
N PRO A 414 -29.03 -6.71 -18.82
CA PRO A 414 -28.98 -7.50 -17.59
C PRO A 414 -29.60 -8.90 -17.75
N GLY A 415 -29.25 -9.83 -16.85
CA GLY A 415 -29.95 -11.12 -16.64
C GLY A 415 -30.65 -11.16 -15.28
N ASP A 416 -31.54 -12.13 -15.07
CA ASP A 416 -32.38 -12.30 -13.87
C ASP A 416 -31.84 -13.44 -12.95
N LEU A 417 -30.85 -13.13 -12.12
CA LEU A 417 -30.14 -14.11 -11.28
C LEU A 417 -30.98 -14.61 -10.08
N PHE A 418 -31.00 -15.92 -9.86
CA PHE A 418 -31.49 -16.57 -8.64
C PHE A 418 -30.62 -17.77 -8.24
N GLY A 419 -30.91 -18.36 -7.08
CA GLY A 419 -30.22 -19.54 -6.57
C GLY A 419 -29.54 -19.30 -5.23
N SER A 420 -28.53 -20.10 -4.93
CA SER A 420 -27.91 -20.11 -3.60
C SER A 420 -26.40 -20.27 -3.62
N ILE A 421 -25.77 -19.71 -2.58
CA ILE A 421 -24.38 -19.98 -2.22
C ILE A 421 -24.37 -20.37 -0.75
N HIS A 422 -23.78 -21.51 -0.47
CA HIS A 422 -23.61 -22.03 0.89
C HIS A 422 -22.13 -22.21 1.19
N ALA A 423 -21.75 -22.02 2.45
CA ALA A 423 -20.42 -22.41 2.90
C ALA A 423 -20.55 -23.29 4.14
N ALA A 424 -19.77 -24.35 4.23
CA ALA A 424 -19.74 -25.21 5.41
C ALA A 424 -18.30 -25.48 5.86
N ASP A 425 -18.12 -25.50 7.17
CA ASP A 425 -16.89 -25.90 7.85
C ASP A 425 -17.27 -26.76 9.07
N ASP A 426 -16.30 -27.02 9.95
CA ASP A 426 -16.50 -27.83 11.15
C ASP A 426 -17.46 -27.20 12.18
N LEU A 427 -17.79 -25.91 12.06
CA LEU A 427 -18.78 -25.22 12.91
C LEU A 427 -20.20 -25.30 12.31
N GLY A 428 -20.33 -25.75 11.06
CA GLY A 428 -21.60 -26.01 10.40
C GLY A 428 -21.80 -25.20 9.12
N ARG A 429 -22.98 -25.36 8.51
CA ARG A 429 -23.35 -24.72 7.24
C ARG A 429 -23.94 -23.32 7.46
N GLN A 430 -23.54 -22.37 6.64
CA GLN A 430 -24.11 -21.02 6.56
C GLN A 430 -24.56 -20.66 5.15
N VAL A 431 -25.56 -19.78 5.07
CA VAL A 431 -26.08 -19.24 3.80
C VAL A 431 -25.34 -17.95 3.49
N ILE A 432 -24.66 -17.92 2.35
CA ILE A 432 -23.89 -16.75 1.89
C ILE A 432 -24.74 -15.89 0.98
N TYR A 433 -25.53 -16.52 0.11
CA TYR A 433 -26.47 -15.88 -0.80
C TYR A 433 -27.65 -16.85 -1.01
N SER A 434 -28.86 -16.32 -1.07
CA SER A 434 -30.06 -17.11 -1.36
C SER A 434 -31.13 -16.18 -1.90
N VAL A 435 -31.55 -16.42 -3.13
CA VAL A 435 -32.63 -15.72 -3.81
C VAL A 435 -33.50 -16.78 -4.46
N GLU A 436 -34.78 -16.78 -4.11
CA GLU A 436 -35.75 -17.69 -4.70
C GLU A 436 -36.01 -17.31 -6.15
N LYS A 437 -36.38 -18.30 -6.97
CA LYS A 437 -36.61 -18.11 -8.42
C LYS A 437 -37.56 -16.95 -8.72
N ASP A 438 -38.64 -16.81 -7.96
CA ASP A 438 -39.65 -15.78 -8.24
C ASP A 438 -39.20 -14.37 -7.84
N ASP A 439 -38.16 -14.26 -7.01
CA ASP A 439 -37.56 -13.03 -6.51
C ASP A 439 -36.21 -12.73 -7.21
N SER A 440 -36.00 -13.28 -8.41
CA SER A 440 -34.79 -13.12 -9.20
C SER A 440 -34.35 -11.66 -9.30
N GLN A 441 -33.04 -11.44 -9.19
CA GLN A 441 -32.44 -10.11 -9.17
C GLN A 441 -31.81 -9.79 -10.52
N SER A 442 -32.16 -8.63 -11.07
CA SER A 442 -31.51 -8.10 -12.27
C SER A 442 -30.04 -7.81 -11.95
N VAL A 443 -29.12 -8.47 -12.65
CA VAL A 443 -27.67 -8.28 -12.52
C VAL A 443 -27.02 -8.10 -13.88
N GLU A 444 -26.04 -7.21 -13.97
CA GLU A 444 -25.20 -7.07 -15.15
C GLU A 444 -23.93 -7.94 -15.04
N PRO A 445 -23.34 -8.33 -16.18
CA PRO A 445 -22.01 -8.92 -16.18
C PRO A 445 -21.01 -8.04 -15.42
N ARG A 446 -20.29 -8.68 -14.49
CA ARG A 446 -19.30 -8.12 -13.55
C ARG A 446 -19.88 -7.47 -12.30
N ASP A 447 -21.19 -7.57 -12.08
CA ASP A 447 -21.78 -7.14 -10.81
C ASP A 447 -21.35 -8.04 -9.66
N MET A 448 -21.22 -7.42 -8.48
CA MET A 448 -20.98 -8.10 -7.21
C MET A 448 -22.30 -8.30 -6.49
N ILE A 449 -22.62 -9.55 -6.14
CA ILE A 449 -23.85 -9.86 -5.41
C ILE A 449 -23.70 -9.57 -3.91
N THR A 450 -24.80 -9.17 -3.28
CA THR A 450 -24.84 -8.88 -1.85
C THR A 450 -24.80 -10.16 -1.02
N LEU A 451 -23.76 -10.32 -0.20
CA LEU A 451 -23.54 -11.50 0.64
C LEU A 451 -24.16 -11.33 2.04
N ARG A 452 -24.46 -12.44 2.72
CA ARG A 452 -25.08 -12.50 4.05
C ARG A 452 -24.32 -13.39 5.05
N THR A 453 -22.99 -13.28 5.06
CA THR A 453 -22.13 -14.01 6.01
C THR A 453 -22.47 -13.69 7.47
N SER A 454 -22.76 -14.70 8.28
CA SER A 454 -23.02 -14.54 9.72
C SER A 454 -21.76 -14.68 10.57
N ARG A 455 -20.76 -15.43 10.08
CA ARG A 455 -19.46 -15.59 10.72
C ARG A 455 -18.36 -15.90 9.68
N PRO A 456 -17.08 -15.78 10.06
CA PRO A 456 -15.98 -16.29 9.26
C PRO A 456 -16.01 -17.82 9.25
N LEU A 457 -15.37 -18.39 8.23
CA LEU A 457 -15.21 -19.84 8.15
C LEU A 457 -14.01 -20.28 8.98
N ALA A 458 -14.17 -21.36 9.73
CA ALA A 458 -13.07 -22.07 10.37
C ALA A 458 -12.24 -22.75 9.27
N ALA A 459 -10.91 -22.55 9.32
CA ALA A 459 -9.98 -23.08 8.31
C ALA A 459 -8.84 -23.91 8.93
N ASP A 460 -8.98 -24.25 10.21
CA ASP A 460 -8.23 -25.31 10.90
C ASP A 460 -8.67 -26.71 10.44
N GLY A 461 -9.92 -26.84 10.03
CA GLY A 461 -10.46 -28.01 9.32
C GLY A 461 -10.75 -27.75 7.84
N ASN A 462 -11.42 -28.71 7.21
CA ASN A 462 -11.87 -28.55 5.84
C ASN A 462 -13.06 -27.59 5.79
N PHE A 463 -13.13 -26.76 4.75
CA PHE A 463 -14.35 -26.03 4.45
C PHE A 463 -14.68 -26.12 2.96
N ASN A 464 -15.93 -25.89 2.63
CA ASN A 464 -16.40 -25.79 1.26
C ASN A 464 -17.26 -24.54 1.04
N ILE A 465 -17.30 -24.09 -0.22
CA ILE A 465 -18.19 -23.04 -0.71
C ILE A 465 -18.89 -23.62 -1.94
N ASP A 466 -20.19 -23.88 -1.80
CA ASP A 466 -21.05 -24.46 -2.83
C ASP A 466 -21.84 -23.35 -3.53
N LEU A 467 -21.80 -23.32 -4.86
CA LEU A 467 -22.56 -22.40 -5.69
C LEU A 467 -23.56 -23.19 -6.53
N ASP A 468 -24.80 -22.69 -6.57
CA ASP A 468 -25.87 -23.16 -7.44
C ASP A 468 -26.70 -21.95 -7.88
N LEU A 469 -26.23 -21.28 -8.94
CA LEU A 469 -26.75 -20.02 -9.46
C LEU A 469 -27.31 -20.21 -10.86
N TRP A 470 -28.44 -19.54 -11.13
CA TRP A 470 -29.24 -19.70 -12.32
C TRP A 470 -29.73 -18.34 -12.83
N ASP A 471 -29.91 -18.24 -14.13
CA ASP A 471 -30.63 -17.15 -14.78
C ASP A 471 -32.08 -17.56 -14.99
N ARG A 472 -33.01 -16.61 -14.77
CA ARG A 472 -34.43 -16.85 -14.96
C ARG A 472 -34.89 -16.31 -16.31
N ASP A 473 -35.07 -17.25 -17.23
CA ASP A 473 -35.89 -16.99 -18.41
C ASP A 473 -37.36 -16.69 -18.10
N ARG A 474 -37.89 -15.66 -18.78
CA ARG A 474 -39.31 -15.27 -18.70
C ARG A 474 -40.19 -15.94 -19.75
N ASP A 475 -39.57 -16.56 -20.75
CA ASP A 475 -40.30 -17.27 -21.80
C ASP A 475 -40.45 -18.76 -21.45
N ALA A 476 -40.74 -19.61 -22.43
CA ALA A 476 -40.96 -21.04 -22.20
C ALA A 476 -39.65 -21.86 -22.18
N SER A 477 -38.48 -21.24 -22.35
CA SER A 477 -37.17 -21.87 -22.23
C SER A 477 -36.92 -22.34 -20.79
N PRO A 478 -36.10 -23.39 -20.61
CA PRO A 478 -35.55 -23.73 -19.31
C PRO A 478 -34.63 -22.62 -18.82
N HIS A 479 -34.62 -22.39 -17.50
CA HIS A 479 -33.65 -21.53 -16.83
C HIS A 479 -32.21 -21.96 -17.07
N ASP A 480 -31.33 -20.99 -17.25
CA ASP A 480 -29.95 -21.25 -17.63
C ASP A 480 -29.02 -21.33 -16.41
N GLN A 481 -28.20 -22.38 -16.37
CA GLN A 481 -27.25 -22.59 -15.27
C GLN A 481 -26.07 -21.61 -15.39
N VAL A 482 -26.05 -20.60 -14.52
CA VAL A 482 -24.99 -19.58 -14.46
C VAL A 482 -23.75 -20.10 -13.78
N SER A 483 -23.87 -20.80 -12.65
CA SER A 483 -22.70 -21.34 -11.95
C SER A 483 -23.09 -22.52 -11.07
N ARG A 484 -22.40 -23.64 -11.23
CA ARG A 484 -22.61 -24.81 -10.36
C ARG A 484 -21.31 -25.52 -10.05
N GLY A 485 -20.95 -25.55 -8.78
CA GLY A 485 -19.73 -26.22 -8.34
C GLY A 485 -19.37 -25.93 -6.89
N GLN A 486 -18.29 -26.55 -6.46
CA GLN A 486 -17.80 -26.46 -5.09
C GLN A 486 -16.33 -26.04 -5.07
N ILE A 487 -16.02 -25.04 -4.25
CA ILE A 487 -14.65 -24.70 -3.85
C ILE A 487 -14.40 -25.46 -2.56
N SER A 488 -13.30 -26.21 -2.48
CA SER A 488 -12.91 -26.96 -1.29
C SER A 488 -11.56 -26.51 -0.79
N TRP A 489 -11.45 -26.33 0.51
CA TRP A 489 -10.21 -26.09 1.22
C TRP A 489 -9.87 -27.27 2.12
N ASN A 490 -8.63 -27.74 2.02
CA ASN A 490 -8.09 -28.77 2.91
C ASN A 490 -6.77 -28.27 3.49
N PRO A 491 -6.68 -28.00 4.80
CA PRO A 491 -5.50 -27.40 5.43
C PRO A 491 -4.24 -28.28 5.33
N HIS A 492 -4.37 -29.57 5.02
CA HIS A 492 -3.23 -30.48 4.80
C HIS A 492 -2.66 -30.45 3.38
N ASN A 493 -3.27 -29.69 2.46
CA ASN A 493 -2.73 -29.53 1.11
C ASN A 493 -1.54 -28.57 1.13
N ALA A 494 -0.35 -29.08 0.79
CA ALA A 494 0.89 -28.31 0.77
C ALA A 494 0.91 -27.18 -0.30
N ALA A 495 0.01 -27.22 -1.28
CA ALA A 495 -0.15 -26.16 -2.28
C ALA A 495 -1.04 -25.00 -1.82
N ASN A 496 -1.55 -25.04 -0.59
CA ASN A 496 -2.38 -23.97 -0.07
C ASN A 496 -1.59 -22.67 0.13
N GLU A 497 -2.17 -21.58 -0.35
CA GLU A 497 -1.66 -20.24 -0.10
C GLU A 497 -2.48 -19.58 1.01
N TYR A 498 -1.82 -19.25 2.11
CA TYR A 498 -2.40 -18.47 3.21
C TYR A 498 -2.10 -16.98 3.02
N ASP A 499 -2.87 -16.12 3.68
CA ASP A 499 -2.64 -14.67 3.79
C ASP A 499 -2.55 -13.95 2.42
N THR A 500 -3.23 -14.53 1.42
CA THR A 500 -3.32 -14.02 0.05
C THR A 500 -4.75 -14.21 -0.46
N PRO A 501 -5.38 -13.18 -1.06
CA PRO A 501 -6.70 -13.34 -1.67
C PRO A 501 -6.66 -14.30 -2.87
N ILE A 502 -7.45 -15.37 -2.80
CA ILE A 502 -7.61 -16.38 -3.84
C ILE A 502 -8.86 -16.04 -4.66
N GLN A 503 -8.75 -16.12 -5.98
CA GLN A 503 -9.88 -16.01 -6.89
C GLN A 503 -10.14 -17.36 -7.54
N THR A 504 -11.37 -17.86 -7.42
CA THR A 504 -11.77 -19.13 -8.02
C THR A 504 -12.99 -18.91 -8.89
N GLU A 505 -12.85 -19.23 -10.17
CA GLU A 505 -13.96 -19.25 -11.13
C GLU A 505 -14.73 -20.57 -10.99
N VAL A 506 -16.05 -20.47 -10.89
CA VAL A 506 -16.96 -21.62 -10.88
C VAL A 506 -17.86 -21.49 -12.11
N ASN A 507 -17.67 -22.39 -13.07
CA ASN A 507 -18.38 -22.35 -14.34
C ASN A 507 -19.78 -22.96 -14.21
N GLY A 508 -20.75 -22.36 -14.88
CA GLY A 508 -22.02 -22.98 -15.23
C GLY A 508 -21.98 -23.53 -16.65
N GLU A 509 -23.13 -23.98 -17.14
CA GLU A 509 -23.24 -24.39 -18.55
C GLU A 509 -23.32 -23.16 -19.47
N TYR A 510 -23.96 -22.08 -18.98
CA TYR A 510 -24.23 -20.87 -19.75
C TYR A 510 -23.58 -19.62 -19.15
N GLY A 511 -23.22 -19.64 -17.87
CA GLY A 511 -22.56 -18.52 -17.20
C GLY A 511 -21.27 -18.91 -16.48
N LYS A 512 -20.77 -17.99 -15.67
CA LYS A 512 -19.79 -18.30 -14.61
C LYS A 512 -19.72 -17.21 -13.55
N ALA A 513 -19.45 -17.62 -12.31
CA ALA A 513 -19.21 -16.72 -11.18
C ALA A 513 -17.77 -16.84 -10.67
N THR A 514 -17.24 -15.76 -10.09
CA THR A 514 -15.93 -15.74 -9.43
C THR A 514 -16.13 -15.49 -7.96
N VAL A 515 -15.61 -16.37 -7.11
CA VAL A 515 -15.54 -16.17 -5.66
C VAL A 515 -14.15 -15.68 -5.31
N ASN A 516 -14.07 -14.59 -4.55
CA ASN A 516 -12.83 -14.14 -3.94
C ASN A 516 -12.90 -14.34 -2.43
N TYR A 517 -11.93 -15.09 -1.92
CA TYR A 517 -11.82 -15.40 -0.50
C TYR A 517 -10.35 -15.39 -0.08
N VAL A 518 -10.10 -15.27 1.21
CA VAL A 518 -8.75 -15.37 1.79
C VAL A 518 -8.80 -16.38 2.93
N VAL A 519 -7.74 -17.18 3.07
CA VAL A 519 -7.51 -18.00 4.27
C VAL A 519 -6.35 -17.37 5.04
N MET A 520 -6.65 -16.76 6.17
CA MET A 520 -5.67 -16.11 7.03
C MET A 520 -5.02 -17.19 7.88
N SER A 521 -3.69 -17.25 7.94
CA SER A 521 -2.98 -18.28 8.72
C SER A 521 -3.16 -18.13 10.23
N SER A 522 -3.34 -16.89 10.67
CA SER A 522 -3.46 -16.51 12.08
C SER A 522 -4.44 -15.35 12.20
N ALA A 523 -5.67 -15.64 12.61
CA ALA A 523 -6.74 -14.65 12.69
C ALA A 523 -7.66 -14.86 13.91
N THR A 524 -8.45 -13.83 14.19
CA THR A 524 -9.50 -13.81 15.22
C THR A 524 -10.81 -13.31 14.60
N LYS A 525 -11.95 -13.65 15.22
CA LYS A 525 -13.25 -13.12 14.82
C LYS A 525 -13.45 -11.76 15.49
N ALA A 526 -13.82 -10.76 14.68
CA ALA A 526 -14.28 -9.46 15.13
C ALA A 526 -15.79 -9.35 14.94
N VAL A 527 -16.51 -8.90 15.96
CA VAL A 527 -17.92 -8.47 15.87
C VAL A 527 -17.99 -6.99 16.17
N ILE A 528 -18.43 -6.20 15.20
CA ILE A 528 -18.47 -4.74 15.29
C ILE A 528 -19.89 -4.30 15.60
N GLN A 529 -20.02 -3.34 16.52
CA GLN A 529 -21.28 -2.70 16.84
C GLN A 529 -21.05 -1.20 17.02
N ILE A 530 -21.92 -0.40 16.40
CA ILE A 530 -21.96 1.06 16.56
C ILE A 530 -23.17 1.40 17.43
N THR A 531 -22.93 2.08 18.55
CA THR A 531 -23.99 2.53 19.46
C THR A 531 -24.07 4.05 19.42
N MET A 532 -25.25 4.60 19.15
CA MET A 532 -25.49 6.04 19.23
C MET A 532 -25.31 6.48 20.68
N ILE A 533 -24.45 7.45 20.97
CA ILE A 533 -24.38 8.05 22.31
C ILE A 533 -25.22 9.33 22.32
N ASP A 534 -25.03 10.16 21.30
CA ASP A 534 -25.69 11.45 21.10
C ASP A 534 -25.77 11.74 19.60
N GLY A 535 -26.94 12.13 19.10
CA GLY A 535 -27.17 12.48 17.69
C GLY A 535 -26.74 13.91 17.44
N ASP A 536 -27.66 14.83 17.63
CA ASP A 536 -27.52 16.29 17.50
C ASP A 536 -28.25 17.05 18.65
N GLY A 537 -29.01 16.33 19.47
CA GLY A 537 -29.91 16.86 20.48
C GLY A 537 -31.36 16.37 20.32
N GLU A 538 -31.70 15.84 19.14
CA GLU A 538 -32.99 15.25 18.80
C GLU A 538 -33.12 13.79 19.24
N LYS A 539 -34.37 13.35 19.42
CA LYS A 539 -34.72 12.01 19.94
C LYS A 539 -36.03 11.53 19.30
N PRO A 540 -35.97 10.68 18.24
CA PRO A 540 -34.79 10.07 17.63
C PRO A 540 -33.97 11.05 16.75
N ALA A 541 -32.76 10.63 16.36
CA ALA A 541 -31.99 11.25 15.28
C ALA A 541 -32.23 10.46 13.98
N ASP A 542 -32.35 11.15 12.85
CA ASP A 542 -32.57 10.61 11.51
C ASP A 542 -31.24 10.30 10.81
N VAL A 543 -30.65 9.16 11.17
CA VAL A 543 -29.27 8.80 10.82
C VAL A 543 -29.14 8.34 9.37
N PHE A 544 -28.22 8.97 8.63
CA PHE A 544 -27.71 8.51 7.33
C PHE A 544 -26.18 8.62 7.26
N GLY A 545 -25.60 8.20 6.14
CA GLY A 545 -24.17 8.22 5.89
C GLY A 545 -23.57 6.83 5.78
N ARG A 546 -22.30 6.69 6.19
CA ARG A 546 -21.48 5.52 5.92
C ARG A 546 -20.68 5.05 7.13
N VAL A 547 -20.71 3.74 7.38
CA VAL A 547 -19.73 3.06 8.23
C VAL A 547 -19.01 2.03 7.37
N ARG A 548 -17.69 2.17 7.26
CA ARG A 548 -16.83 1.30 6.47
C ARG A 548 -15.76 0.68 7.34
N VAL A 549 -15.49 -0.59 7.12
CA VAL A 549 -14.35 -1.28 7.74
C VAL A 549 -13.24 -1.48 6.75
N SER A 550 -12.00 -1.37 7.22
CA SER A 550 -10.82 -1.80 6.49
C SER A 550 -9.83 -2.52 7.41
N SER A 551 -9.25 -3.57 6.87
CA SER A 551 -8.11 -4.35 7.33
C SER A 551 -7.35 -4.78 6.06
N ARG A 552 -6.18 -5.39 6.19
CA ARG A 552 -5.34 -5.90 5.08
C ARG A 552 -6.12 -6.63 3.98
N PHE A 553 -7.12 -7.44 4.33
CA PHE A 553 -7.91 -8.20 3.35
C PHE A 553 -9.39 -7.84 3.30
N VAL A 554 -9.94 -7.34 4.41
CA VAL A 554 -11.38 -7.08 4.52
C VAL A 554 -11.64 -5.60 4.34
N GLN A 555 -12.37 -5.25 3.29
CA GLN A 555 -12.90 -3.90 3.08
C GLN A 555 -14.36 -4.00 2.66
N ARG A 556 -15.27 -3.42 3.44
CA ARG A 556 -16.70 -3.35 3.09
C ARG A 556 -17.40 -2.26 3.85
N ASP A 557 -18.51 -1.80 3.30
CA ASP A 557 -19.44 -0.95 4.03
C ASP A 557 -20.32 -1.82 4.91
N LEU A 558 -20.42 -1.45 6.19
CA LEU A 558 -21.34 -2.06 7.14
C LEU A 558 -22.65 -1.29 7.17
N PHE A 559 -22.60 0.02 6.93
CA PHE A 559 -23.75 0.90 6.82
C PHE A 559 -23.49 1.85 5.66
N ASN A 560 -24.47 2.04 4.79
CA ASN A 560 -24.41 3.01 3.70
C ASN A 560 -25.83 3.42 3.35
N ARG A 561 -26.24 4.63 3.74
CA ARG A 561 -27.56 5.20 3.47
C ARG A 561 -27.39 6.64 3.00
N GLU A 562 -28.14 7.02 1.98
CA GLU A 562 -28.20 8.40 1.51
C GLU A 562 -29.17 9.22 2.37
N GLY A 563 -29.07 10.55 2.32
CA GLY A 563 -29.87 11.46 3.17
C GLY A 563 -31.39 11.23 3.08
N GLY A 564 -31.90 10.89 1.89
CA GLY A 564 -33.32 10.61 1.70
C GLY A 564 -33.81 9.24 2.20
N ASP A 565 -32.91 8.39 2.72
CA ASP A 565 -33.20 7.06 3.28
C ASP A 565 -32.63 6.94 4.70
N SER A 566 -32.72 8.02 5.48
CA SER A 566 -32.33 8.04 6.89
C SER A 566 -33.14 7.05 7.74
N ILE A 567 -32.61 6.70 8.91
CA ILE A 567 -33.29 5.84 9.89
C ILE A 567 -33.31 6.48 11.26
N GLU A 568 -34.46 6.40 11.92
CA GLU A 568 -34.61 6.85 13.30
C GLU A 568 -33.77 5.98 14.26
N ILE A 569 -32.79 6.59 14.93
CA ILE A 569 -31.96 5.96 15.96
C ILE A 569 -32.06 6.76 17.25
N TYR A 570 -32.47 6.10 18.33
CA TYR A 570 -32.47 6.70 19.67
C TYR A 570 -31.07 6.64 20.31
N PRO A 571 -30.73 7.60 21.18
CA PRO A 571 -29.55 7.50 22.03
C PRO A 571 -29.49 6.16 22.79
N PHE A 572 -28.28 5.61 22.89
CA PHE A 572 -27.94 4.29 23.41
C PHE A 572 -28.46 3.09 22.61
N SER A 573 -29.03 3.31 21.43
CA SER A 573 -29.44 2.25 20.51
C SER A 573 -28.34 1.93 19.50
N THR A 574 -28.36 0.71 18.98
CA THR A 574 -27.39 0.24 17.98
C THR A 574 -27.82 0.61 16.58
N ILE A 575 -26.89 1.14 15.78
CA ILE A 575 -27.11 1.34 14.34
C ILE A 575 -27.07 -0.03 13.67
N PRO A 576 -28.08 -0.40 12.85
CA PRO A 576 -28.13 -1.69 12.18
C PRO A 576 -27.03 -1.79 11.12
N LEU A 577 -26.11 -2.73 11.32
CA LEU A 577 -24.99 -2.98 10.42
C LEU A 577 -25.21 -4.25 9.60
N SER A 578 -24.80 -4.21 8.34
CA SER A 578 -24.69 -5.37 7.45
C SER A 578 -23.32 -6.02 7.58
N ARG A 579 -23.28 -7.36 7.64
CA ARG A 579 -22.03 -8.17 7.67
C ARG A 579 -20.97 -7.69 8.69
N ALA A 580 -21.41 -7.30 9.89
CA ALA A 580 -20.55 -6.75 10.94
C ALA A 580 -19.63 -7.75 11.66
N THR A 581 -19.71 -9.03 11.29
CA THR A 581 -18.83 -10.09 11.80
C THR A 581 -17.86 -10.51 10.69
N MET A 582 -16.56 -10.59 11.00
CA MET A 582 -15.50 -10.89 10.02
C MET A 582 -14.24 -11.48 10.67
N ALA A 583 -13.38 -12.11 9.89
CA ALA A 583 -12.03 -12.50 10.33
C ALA A 583 -11.04 -11.35 10.15
N ILE A 584 -10.18 -11.16 11.14
CA ILE A 584 -9.10 -10.17 11.11
C ILE A 584 -7.75 -10.86 11.43
N PRO A 585 -6.69 -10.65 10.63
CA PRO A 585 -5.37 -11.22 10.90
C PRO A 585 -4.76 -10.67 12.20
N MET A 586 -4.11 -11.50 13.01
CA MET A 586 -3.60 -11.09 14.33
C MET A 586 -2.53 -9.99 14.32
N LEU A 587 -1.81 -9.82 13.20
CA LEU A 587 -0.72 -8.84 13.05
C LEU A 587 -1.16 -7.59 12.28
N ASP A 588 -2.45 -7.39 12.12
CA ASP A 588 -3.03 -6.31 11.33
C ASP A 588 -3.80 -5.33 12.23
N THR A 589 -4.33 -4.25 11.64
CA THR A 589 -5.16 -3.26 12.34
C THR A 589 -6.54 -3.22 11.70
N LEU A 590 -7.58 -3.41 12.52
CA LEU A 590 -8.96 -3.16 12.10
C LEU A 590 -9.26 -1.67 12.24
N LYS A 591 -9.59 -1.01 11.12
CA LYS A 591 -10.01 0.38 11.06
C LYS A 591 -11.50 0.46 10.77
N VAL A 592 -12.24 1.19 11.59
CA VAL A 592 -13.66 1.48 11.41
C VAL A 592 -13.82 2.96 11.11
N HIS A 593 -14.09 3.27 9.85
CA HIS A 593 -14.37 4.61 9.34
C HIS A 593 -15.85 4.91 9.55
N VAL A 594 -16.13 6.03 10.21
CA VAL A 594 -17.48 6.49 10.52
C VAL A 594 -17.66 7.86 9.91
N ASP A 595 -18.73 8.03 9.14
CA ASP A 595 -19.19 9.28 8.56
C ASP A 595 -20.72 9.29 8.63
N LEU A 596 -21.27 9.76 9.75
CA LEU A 596 -22.70 9.70 10.06
C LEU A 596 -23.25 11.10 10.28
N TRP A 597 -24.47 11.29 9.78
CA TRP A 597 -25.18 12.56 9.72
C TRP A 597 -26.61 12.38 10.19
N ASP A 598 -27.16 13.44 10.76
CA ASP A 598 -28.58 13.60 11.03
C ASP A 598 -29.25 14.30 9.86
N HIS A 599 -30.46 13.89 9.51
CA HIS A 599 -31.21 14.48 8.42
C HIS A 599 -32.30 15.41 8.97
N ASP A 600 -32.11 16.71 8.77
CA ASP A 600 -33.11 17.71 9.18
C ASP A 600 -34.26 17.78 8.19
N ALA A 601 -35.48 17.63 8.69
CA ALA A 601 -36.70 17.70 7.87
C ALA A 601 -37.10 19.15 7.50
N ASP A 602 -36.45 20.15 8.08
CA ASP A 602 -36.73 21.57 7.84
C ASP A 602 -35.68 22.22 6.90
N TRP A 603 -35.54 23.55 6.93
CA TRP A 603 -34.56 24.26 6.08
C TRP A 603 -33.17 24.38 6.70
N SER A 604 -32.96 23.79 7.88
CA SER A 604 -31.63 23.73 8.49
C SER A 604 -30.73 22.73 7.74
N PRO A 605 -29.41 22.94 7.77
CA PRO A 605 -28.48 21.99 7.17
C PRO A 605 -28.31 20.76 8.08
N ASN A 606 -28.32 19.57 7.47
CA ASN A 606 -27.98 18.30 8.12
C ASN A 606 -26.77 18.40 9.05
N ASP A 607 -26.93 17.90 10.27
CA ASP A 607 -25.91 17.96 11.31
C ASP A 607 -24.99 16.72 11.30
N GLN A 608 -23.67 16.95 11.39
CA GLN A 608 -22.71 15.85 11.42
C GLN A 608 -22.64 15.22 12.81
N ILE A 609 -23.08 13.96 12.92
CA ILE A 609 -23.10 13.19 14.17
C ILE A 609 -21.71 12.67 14.50
N ALA A 610 -21.03 12.01 13.56
CA ALA A 610 -19.72 11.42 13.83
C ALA A 610 -18.86 11.32 12.57
N TYR A 611 -17.60 11.76 12.66
CA TYR A 611 -16.63 11.68 11.57
C TYR A 611 -15.25 11.29 12.10
N GLY A 612 -14.70 10.20 11.59
CA GLY A 612 -13.34 9.78 11.94
C GLY A 612 -13.11 8.27 11.82
N VAL A 613 -11.98 7.83 12.37
CA VAL A 613 -11.52 6.45 12.30
C VAL A 613 -11.25 5.92 13.70
N ALA A 614 -11.85 4.78 14.04
CA ALA A 614 -11.52 4.01 15.23
C ALA A 614 -10.62 2.83 14.84
N GLU A 615 -9.41 2.79 15.42
CA GLU A 615 -8.43 1.72 15.18
C GLU A 615 -8.39 0.73 16.34
N PHE A 616 -8.38 -0.56 16.01
CA PHE A 616 -8.34 -1.66 16.97
C PHE A 616 -7.27 -2.67 16.57
N HIS A 617 -6.54 -3.15 17.59
CA HIS A 617 -5.56 -4.22 17.42
C HIS A 617 -6.22 -5.56 17.78
N PRO A 618 -6.14 -6.57 16.90
CA PRO A 618 -6.78 -7.87 17.11
C PRO A 618 -6.36 -8.55 18.42
N GLN A 619 -7.35 -9.06 19.14
CA GLN A 619 -7.16 -9.82 20.37
C GLN A 619 -7.81 -11.20 20.26
N LEU A 620 -7.40 -12.11 21.13
CA LEU A 620 -7.97 -13.47 21.16
C LEU A 620 -9.36 -13.51 21.80
N SER A 621 -9.62 -12.56 22.69
CA SER A 621 -10.89 -12.40 23.40
C SER A 621 -10.95 -11.01 24.01
N GLY A 622 -12.14 -10.45 24.15
CA GLY A 622 -12.35 -9.20 24.88
C GLY A 622 -13.30 -8.27 24.17
N LEU A 623 -13.60 -7.15 24.82
CA LEU A 623 -14.41 -6.07 24.27
C LEU A 623 -13.58 -4.79 24.31
N GLU A 624 -13.38 -4.18 23.16
CA GLU A 624 -12.80 -2.86 23.05
C GLU A 624 -13.84 -1.84 22.61
N LYS A 625 -13.70 -0.61 23.10
CA LYS A 625 -14.59 0.51 22.80
C LYS A 625 -13.78 1.75 22.48
N ARG A 626 -14.25 2.53 21.51
CA ARG A 626 -13.70 3.84 21.12
C ARG A 626 -14.86 4.78 20.82
N ILE A 627 -14.68 6.06 21.14
CA ILE A 627 -15.67 7.10 20.83
C ILE A 627 -15.22 7.80 19.55
N VAL A 628 -16.14 7.96 18.60
CA VAL A 628 -15.97 8.83 17.43
C VAL A 628 -17.02 9.93 17.54
N GLN A 629 -16.59 11.18 17.40
CA GLN A 629 -17.43 12.35 17.63
C GLN A 629 -17.21 13.39 16.54
N ALA A 630 -18.24 14.17 16.24
CA ALA A 630 -18.17 15.36 15.40
C ALA A 630 -18.71 16.56 16.19
N GLU A 631 -19.10 17.64 15.49
CA GLU A 631 -19.55 18.88 16.12
C GLU A 631 -20.87 18.71 16.88
N TYR A 632 -21.79 17.89 16.35
CA TYR A 632 -23.16 17.79 16.86
C TYR A 632 -23.42 16.50 17.64
N GLY A 633 -22.60 15.46 17.42
CA GLY A 633 -22.85 14.14 17.98
C GLY A 633 -21.65 13.31 18.35
N LYS A 634 -21.95 12.07 18.74
CA LYS A 634 -20.96 11.01 18.97
C LYS A 634 -21.57 9.62 19.01
N VAL A 635 -20.76 8.67 18.54
CA VAL A 635 -21.05 7.24 18.58
C VAL A 635 -19.94 6.48 19.33
N GLU A 636 -20.32 5.36 19.93
CA GLU A 636 -19.38 4.36 20.45
C GLU A 636 -19.19 3.26 19.40
N VAL A 637 -17.95 3.09 18.93
CA VAL A 637 -17.53 1.93 18.16
C VAL A 637 -17.06 0.87 19.14
N SER A 638 -17.67 -0.31 19.08
CA SER A 638 -17.29 -1.46 19.91
C SER A 638 -16.91 -2.66 19.06
N VAL A 639 -15.84 -3.33 19.46
CA VAL A 639 -15.34 -4.56 18.82
C VAL A 639 -15.26 -5.65 19.86
N THR A 640 -16.03 -6.72 19.65
CA THR A 640 -15.91 -7.95 20.44
C THR A 640 -15.00 -8.92 19.71
N TRP A 641 -13.90 -9.27 20.36
CA TRP A 641 -12.93 -10.26 19.90
C TRP A 641 -13.28 -11.65 20.43
N GLY A 642 -13.09 -12.68 19.62
CA GLY A 642 -13.24 -14.05 20.08
C GLY A 642 -12.88 -15.11 19.06
N VAL A 643 -12.88 -16.36 19.52
CA VAL A 643 -12.81 -17.56 18.70
C VAL A 643 -14.09 -18.36 18.91
N ASP A 644 -14.65 -18.96 17.86
CA ASP A 644 -15.75 -19.91 18.06
C ASP A 644 -15.17 -21.19 18.67
N PRO A 645 -15.73 -21.70 19.78
CA PRO A 645 -15.19 -22.88 20.45
C PRO A 645 -15.21 -24.08 19.49
N PRO A 646 -14.13 -24.89 19.42
CA PRO A 646 -14.13 -26.11 18.62
C PRO A 646 -15.24 -27.06 19.07
N GLN A 647 -15.84 -27.80 18.14
CA GLN A 647 -16.71 -28.92 18.52
C GLN A 647 -15.88 -29.98 19.25
N GLY A 648 -16.20 -30.24 20.53
CA GLY A 648 -15.52 -31.25 21.34
C GLY A 648 -14.56 -30.72 22.41
N CYS A 649 -14.56 -29.41 22.66
CA CYS A 649 -14.07 -28.84 23.91
C CYS A 649 -15.16 -28.85 25.00
#